data_AF-A0A8T3DDL3-F1
#
_entry.id   AF-A0A8T3DDL3-F1
#
_cell.length_a   1.000
_cell.length_b   1.000
_cell.length_c   1.000
_cell.angle_alpha   90.00
_cell.angle_beta   90.00
_cell.angle_gamma   90.00
#
_symmetry.space_group_name_H-M   'P 1'
#
loop_
_entity.id
_entity.type
_entity.pdbx_description
1 polymer ?
#
loop_
_entity_poly.entity_id
_entity_poly.type
_entity_poly.pdbx_seq_one_letter_code
_entity_poly.pdbx_strand_id
1 'polypeptide(L)'
;MADLEVFKNLSFEKVERCMSVMQSGTQMVKLKNGSKGLVRLFYLDEHRSCIRWRPSRKSEKAKITIDSLYKVCEGRQSDIFHRHAEGNFDPGCCFTIYHGNHMESLDLVTTNPEEARTWVTGLRYLMAGISDEDSLAKRQRTHDQWMKQTFEEADKNGDGLLNIEEIYQLLHKMNVNLPRRKVKQMFQEADTDDQQGTLTYEEFSVFYKMMSLRRDLFLLLMCFSEKKDHLTAEELGNFLRTEQKMANVTTEYCLDVIDKFEVSEENKTKCVMGIEGFTNFVRSPACDVFNPLHNEVNQDMDQPLCNYYIASSHNTYLTGDQLLSHSKTDMYAWVLQSGCRCVEVDCWDGPDGEPMVQHGYTLTSKITFKSVIETIDKYAFINNEYPVILSIENHCSIQQQKKIAQHLKEIFRDKLDVGELLNKESKTLPSPNSLKGKILIKGKRLPPYLSADVEEGEVSDDDSADEIEDDFKLKNSGSNGPSQHQVESYIRKKLDSLVKESQIGDKEDTDSFSIRALLRATHEGLHMNLKQNSNLKEGIKKSTSRSFISNLKHKRHSKSRFKSQSSDTEEDGLQEASGKDVGQPNRSGRRRKTIKLSRDLSDLVVFTNSVASQACLEESTPGNVLSFSEARAQQLVHHRAERLISFNQRQLSRIYPSAYRIDSSNFNPQPYWNVGCQLVALNYQTEGRMMQLNRSKFMVPSTRSVMTLSPAYPKKQLVLKIISGQQLPKPPDSMLGDRGEIIDPFVEVEIIGLPVDCCKEQTRVVDDNGFNPVWEETLSFTLHMAELVLVRFLVWDHDPIGRDFVGQRTVAFSSLMPGYRHVYLEGLTEASIFIHVTVHDIYGKWSPLVLNPSYTIMHFLGANKGRQLRGFRGLFNRTSKSTVDAHSGVPLRKRSISDHLLRRTASAPAKGRKKTKMGLSEAASDRKNSTVDPQAVQATHSAVERRVPPRPPLQHRPASMPLEKLLQGALALSSPNQEGPDPGADTMVEN
;
A
#
# COMPACT_ATOMS: atom_id res chain seq x y z
N MET A 1 17.44 3.78 -13.24
CA MET A 1 17.45 2.57 -14.08
C MET A 1 18.08 2.78 -15.46
N ALA A 2 18.04 3.95 -16.11
CA ALA A 2 18.86 4.18 -17.32
C ALA A 2 20.36 4.10 -17.01
N ASP A 3 20.79 4.68 -15.88
CA ASP A 3 22.10 4.44 -15.24
C ASP A 3 22.34 2.94 -14.87
N LEU A 4 21.38 2.03 -15.09
CA LEU A 4 21.49 0.59 -14.83
C LEU A 4 21.46 -0.27 -16.11
N GLU A 5 21.01 0.24 -17.26
CA GLU A 5 21.03 -0.52 -18.51
C GLU A 5 22.44 -0.72 -19.05
N VAL A 6 23.34 0.23 -18.81
CA VAL A 6 24.80 0.06 -19.05
C VAL A 6 25.35 -1.13 -18.26
N PHE A 7 24.72 -1.50 -17.14
CA PHE A 7 25.10 -2.63 -16.30
C PHE A 7 24.52 -3.97 -16.81
N LYS A 8 23.50 -3.95 -17.70
CA LYS A 8 23.02 -5.14 -18.45
C LYS A 8 24.06 -5.63 -19.47
N ASN A 9 24.84 -4.70 -20.02
CA ASN A 9 25.86 -4.98 -21.03
C ASN A 9 27.28 -5.14 -20.45
N LEU A 10 27.40 -5.38 -19.13
CA LEU A 10 28.69 -5.73 -18.52
C LEU A 10 29.06 -7.17 -18.86
N SER A 11 30.32 -7.41 -19.22
CA SER A 11 30.86 -8.75 -19.38
C SER A 11 30.73 -9.56 -18.09
N PHE A 12 30.28 -10.81 -18.19
CA PHE A 12 30.11 -11.74 -17.07
C PHE A 12 31.32 -11.78 -16.12
N GLU A 13 32.53 -11.84 -16.66
CA GLU A 13 33.80 -11.81 -15.91
C GLU A 13 33.94 -10.59 -14.98
N LYS A 14 33.45 -9.43 -15.41
CA LYS A 14 33.51 -8.18 -14.64
C LYS A 14 32.47 -8.15 -13.53
N VAL A 15 31.29 -8.73 -13.77
CA VAL A 15 30.24 -8.89 -12.75
C VAL A 15 30.72 -9.86 -11.68
N GLU A 16 31.21 -11.05 -12.05
CA GLU A 16 31.73 -12.04 -11.10
C GLU A 16 32.92 -11.52 -10.29
N ARG A 17 33.84 -10.75 -10.92
CA ARG A 17 34.90 -10.04 -10.18
C ARG A 17 34.32 -9.09 -9.13
N CYS A 18 33.29 -8.30 -9.44
CA CYS A 18 32.65 -7.43 -8.47
C CYS A 18 31.99 -8.21 -7.32
N MET A 19 31.25 -9.28 -7.64
CA MET A 19 30.59 -10.12 -6.62
C MET A 19 31.61 -10.79 -5.70
N SER A 20 32.66 -11.40 -6.27
CA SER A 20 33.73 -12.06 -5.51
C SER A 20 34.43 -11.08 -4.55
N VAL A 21 34.80 -9.88 -5.00
CA VAL A 21 35.38 -8.84 -4.12
C VAL A 21 34.41 -8.44 -3.02
N MET A 22 33.13 -8.18 -3.36
CA MET A 22 32.13 -7.80 -2.37
C MET A 22 31.87 -8.91 -1.34
N GLN A 23 31.89 -10.19 -1.74
CA GLN A 23 31.70 -11.34 -0.84
C GLN A 23 32.93 -11.59 0.04
N SER A 24 34.15 -11.41 -0.49
CA SER A 24 35.38 -11.47 0.31
C SER A 24 35.46 -10.35 1.37
N GLY A 25 34.81 -9.22 1.08
CA GLY A 25 34.63 -8.08 1.96
C GLY A 25 35.70 -7.00 1.81
N THR A 26 35.31 -5.76 2.13
CA THR A 26 36.12 -4.56 1.95
C THR A 26 36.06 -3.69 3.20
N GLN A 27 37.20 -3.15 3.65
CA GLN A 27 37.22 -2.24 4.79
C GLN A 27 36.83 -0.83 4.35
N MET A 28 35.79 -0.27 4.98
CA MET A 28 35.28 1.06 4.67
C MET A 28 34.97 1.85 5.93
N VAL A 29 35.01 3.17 5.82
CA VAL A 29 34.57 4.09 6.87
C VAL A 29 33.07 4.37 6.71
N LYS A 30 32.26 3.91 7.66
CA LYS A 30 30.84 4.30 7.77
C LYS A 30 30.73 5.67 8.42
N LEU A 31 30.23 6.66 7.68
CA LEU A 31 29.94 7.99 8.22
C LEU A 31 28.60 8.01 8.97
N LYS A 32 28.45 8.98 9.87
CA LYS A 32 27.25 9.24 10.66
C LYS A 32 27.16 10.74 11.00
N ASN A 33 25.99 11.17 11.47
CA ASN A 33 25.82 12.45 12.16
C ASN A 33 26.63 12.44 13.47
N GLY A 34 27.85 12.99 13.43
CA GLY A 34 28.80 13.03 14.56
C GLY A 34 30.25 12.90 14.11
N SER A 35 31.18 13.49 14.85
CA SER A 35 32.53 13.87 14.40
C SER A 35 33.58 12.75 14.26
N LYS A 36 33.21 11.46 14.23
CA LYS A 36 34.14 10.36 13.89
C LYS A 36 33.45 9.25 13.10
N GLY A 37 33.97 8.97 11.90
CA GLY A 37 33.59 7.82 11.09
C GLY A 37 34.01 6.48 11.71
N LEU A 38 33.35 5.39 11.32
CA LEU A 38 33.51 4.06 11.90
C LEU A 38 34.04 3.08 10.85
N VAL A 39 35.31 2.67 10.97
CA VAL A 39 35.90 1.62 10.11
C VAL A 39 35.19 0.29 10.34
N ARG A 40 34.70 -0.36 9.28
CA ARG A 40 34.02 -1.66 9.30
C ARG A 40 34.41 -2.47 8.07
N LEU A 41 34.47 -3.79 8.21
CA LEU A 41 34.49 -4.70 7.06
C LEU A 41 33.04 -4.86 6.59
N PHE A 42 32.73 -4.30 5.42
CA PHE A 42 31.49 -4.55 4.69
C PHE A 42 31.67 -5.76 3.79
N TYR A 43 30.66 -6.60 3.67
CA TYR A 43 30.68 -7.75 2.78
C TYR A 43 29.26 -8.05 2.29
N LEU A 44 29.16 -8.57 1.08
CA LEU A 44 27.95 -9.19 0.56
C LEU A 44 27.86 -10.62 1.12
N ASP A 45 26.67 -11.08 1.48
CA ASP A 45 26.52 -12.47 1.93
C ASP A 45 26.64 -13.48 0.78
N GLU A 46 26.76 -14.77 1.13
CA GLU A 46 26.95 -15.89 0.20
C GLU A 46 25.87 -15.92 -0.90
N HIS A 47 24.63 -15.57 -0.53
CA HIS A 47 23.47 -15.59 -1.41
C HIS A 47 23.25 -14.29 -2.20
N ARG A 48 24.13 -13.28 -2.05
CA ARG A 48 24.06 -11.98 -2.73
C ARG A 48 22.76 -11.19 -2.43
N SER A 49 22.15 -11.42 -1.27
CA SER A 49 20.84 -10.87 -0.87
C SER A 49 20.92 -9.76 0.18
N CYS A 50 22.00 -9.68 0.95
CA CYS A 50 22.22 -8.65 1.97
C CYS A 50 23.65 -8.11 1.98
N ILE A 51 23.76 -6.79 2.13
CA ILE A 51 25.00 -6.13 2.57
C ILE A 51 25.09 -6.29 4.09
N ARG A 52 26.16 -6.89 4.59
CA ARG A 52 26.45 -7.06 6.02
C ARG A 52 27.72 -6.32 6.42
N TRP A 53 27.89 -6.03 7.72
CA TRP A 53 29.15 -5.42 8.21
C TRP A 53 29.54 -5.81 9.64
N ARG A 54 30.86 -5.91 9.88
CA ARG A 54 31.46 -6.21 11.20
C ARG A 54 32.64 -5.28 11.53
N PRO A 55 32.93 -5.01 12.83
CA PRO A 55 32.17 -5.41 14.02
C PRO A 55 30.88 -4.58 14.24
N SER A 56 29.83 -5.21 14.78
CA SER A 56 28.61 -4.52 15.21
C SER A 56 28.23 -4.94 16.63
N ARG A 57 27.75 -4.00 17.46
CA ARG A 57 27.16 -4.30 18.77
C ARG A 57 25.73 -4.86 18.68
N LYS A 58 25.16 -4.88 17.47
CA LYS A 58 23.88 -5.49 17.11
C LYS A 58 24.12 -6.25 15.82
N SER A 59 24.57 -7.50 15.90
CA SER A 59 24.95 -8.34 14.74
C SER A 59 23.77 -8.50 13.78
N GLU A 60 22.61 -8.88 14.33
CA GLU A 60 21.33 -9.07 13.63
C GLU A 60 20.86 -7.81 12.85
N LYS A 61 21.11 -6.61 13.39
CA LYS A 61 20.78 -5.32 12.76
C LYS A 61 21.92 -4.72 11.92
N ALA A 62 22.96 -5.51 11.63
CA ALA A 62 24.09 -5.11 10.78
C ALA A 62 23.93 -5.61 9.34
N LYS A 63 22.68 -5.56 8.81
CA LYS A 63 22.32 -5.95 7.45
C LYS A 63 21.44 -4.89 6.78
N ILE A 64 21.58 -4.75 5.46
CA ILE A 64 20.65 -4.07 4.55
C ILE A 64 20.34 -5.08 3.44
N THR A 65 19.06 -5.38 3.21
CA THR A 65 18.65 -6.28 2.12
C THR A 65 18.81 -5.56 0.78
N ILE A 66 19.24 -6.27 -0.26
CA ILE A 66 19.34 -5.74 -1.63
C ILE A 66 17.97 -5.21 -2.09
N ASP A 67 16.89 -5.90 -1.74
CA ASP A 67 15.51 -5.50 -2.07
C ASP A 67 15.06 -4.20 -1.39
N SER A 68 15.73 -3.77 -0.31
CA SER A 68 15.48 -2.47 0.31
C SER A 68 16.27 -1.33 -0.33
N LEU A 69 17.17 -1.60 -1.29
CA LEU A 69 17.99 -0.59 -1.93
C LEU A 69 17.19 0.23 -2.94
N TYR A 70 17.19 1.55 -2.74
CA TYR A 70 16.52 2.50 -3.60
C TYR A 70 17.48 3.18 -4.59
N LYS A 71 18.69 3.56 -4.16
CA LYS A 71 19.65 4.33 -4.97
C LYS A 71 21.09 4.09 -4.50
N VAL A 72 22.05 4.01 -5.41
CA VAL A 72 23.49 4.03 -5.09
C VAL A 72 24.20 5.15 -5.84
N CYS A 73 24.59 6.20 -5.12
CA CYS A 73 25.24 7.40 -5.61
C CYS A 73 26.76 7.32 -5.45
N GLU A 74 27.52 7.73 -6.47
CA GLU A 74 28.96 7.96 -6.36
C GLU A 74 29.26 9.36 -5.82
N GLY A 75 30.44 9.50 -5.21
CA GLY A 75 30.94 10.76 -4.70
C GLY A 75 30.29 11.19 -3.39
N ARG A 76 30.30 12.51 -3.17
CA ARG A 76 29.94 13.17 -1.91
C ARG A 76 28.55 13.78 -1.96
N GLN A 77 27.57 13.07 -2.53
CA GLN A 77 26.24 13.62 -2.87
C GLN A 77 25.27 13.76 -1.69
N SER A 78 25.58 13.24 -0.51
CA SER A 78 24.70 13.33 0.66
C SER A 78 25.06 14.48 1.60
N ASP A 79 24.06 14.95 2.33
CA ASP A 79 24.20 15.91 3.44
C ASP A 79 25.29 15.54 4.45
N ILE A 80 25.54 14.25 4.68
CA ILE A 80 26.55 13.80 5.66
C ILE A 80 27.95 14.17 5.17
N PHE A 81 28.27 13.97 3.89
CA PHE A 81 29.55 14.39 3.33
C PHE A 81 29.75 15.90 3.38
N HIS A 82 28.69 16.70 3.17
CA HIS A 82 28.77 18.16 3.26
C HIS A 82 28.97 18.68 4.69
N ARG A 83 28.52 17.95 5.71
CA ARG A 83 28.67 18.34 7.13
C ARG A 83 30.03 17.94 7.73
N HIS A 84 30.74 16.97 7.15
CA HIS A 84 32.09 16.57 7.55
C HIS A 84 33.16 17.50 6.92
N ALA A 85 33.11 18.78 7.26
CA ALA A 85 33.96 19.83 6.66
C ALA A 85 35.48 19.66 6.89
N GLU A 86 35.90 18.81 7.82
CA GLU A 86 37.33 18.51 8.11
C GLU A 86 37.86 17.30 7.31
N GLY A 87 36.99 16.57 6.59
CA GLY A 87 37.36 15.37 5.84
C GLY A 87 37.62 15.65 4.36
N ASN A 88 38.90 15.80 3.98
CA ASN A 88 39.33 15.76 2.58
C ASN A 88 39.24 14.32 2.01
N PHE A 89 38.03 13.78 1.91
CA PHE A 89 37.76 12.50 1.27
C PHE A 89 37.78 12.68 -0.25
N ASP A 90 38.57 11.83 -0.94
CA ASP A 90 38.55 11.73 -2.39
C ASP A 90 37.13 11.35 -2.87
N PRO A 91 36.48 12.16 -3.73
CA PRO A 91 35.19 11.80 -4.33
C PRO A 91 35.19 10.42 -4.98
N GLY A 92 36.31 9.97 -5.55
CA GLY A 92 36.44 8.65 -6.16
C GLY A 92 36.34 7.49 -5.15
N CYS A 93 36.63 7.72 -3.87
CA CYS A 93 36.49 6.73 -2.79
C CYS A 93 35.13 6.80 -2.07
N CYS A 94 34.29 7.79 -2.38
CA CYS A 94 33.04 8.04 -1.67
C CYS A 94 31.84 7.46 -2.41
N PHE A 95 30.88 6.87 -1.67
CA PHE A 95 29.57 6.55 -2.21
C PHE A 95 28.49 6.51 -1.12
N THR A 96 27.23 6.70 -1.52
CA THR A 96 26.06 6.63 -0.64
C THR A 96 25.10 5.56 -1.14
N ILE A 97 24.69 4.68 -0.23
CA ILE A 97 23.63 3.70 -0.43
C ILE A 97 22.35 4.24 0.23
N TYR A 98 21.28 4.44 -0.53
CA TYR A 98 19.97 4.81 -0.01
C TYR A 98 19.07 3.58 0.08
N HIS A 99 18.40 3.39 1.23
CA HIS A 99 17.60 2.18 1.48
C HIS A 99 16.36 2.43 2.35
N GLY A 100 15.41 1.50 2.27
CA GLY A 100 14.18 1.47 3.07
C GLY A 100 13.14 2.54 2.71
N ASN A 101 11.94 2.39 3.28
CA ASN A 101 10.74 3.17 2.93
C ASN A 101 10.83 4.68 3.24
N HIS A 102 11.86 5.12 3.96
CA HIS A 102 12.07 6.51 4.38
C HIS A 102 13.34 7.14 3.80
N MET A 103 13.93 6.54 2.76
CA MET A 103 15.14 7.01 2.09
C MET A 103 16.32 7.22 3.06
N GLU A 104 16.56 6.25 3.95
CA GLU A 104 17.72 6.26 4.86
C GLU A 104 19.03 6.21 4.06
N SER A 105 20.07 6.94 4.49
CA SER A 105 21.38 6.91 3.84
C SER A 105 22.42 6.14 4.64
N LEU A 106 23.20 5.34 3.92
CA LEU A 106 24.43 4.71 4.37
C LEU A 106 25.60 5.27 3.56
N ASP A 107 26.32 6.18 4.18
CA ASP A 107 27.45 6.90 3.60
C ASP A 107 28.79 6.22 3.91
N LEU A 108 29.54 5.89 2.86
CA LEU A 108 30.72 5.01 2.90
C LEU A 108 31.91 5.65 2.19
N VAL A 109 33.11 5.43 2.77
CA VAL A 109 34.40 5.79 2.17
C VAL A 109 35.30 4.56 2.11
N THR A 110 35.76 4.19 0.93
CA THR A 110 36.72 3.09 0.69
C THR A 110 38.16 3.53 0.86
N THR A 111 39.12 2.60 0.79
CA THR A 111 40.55 2.95 0.85
C THR A 111 41.04 3.54 -0.46
N ASN A 112 40.42 3.14 -1.59
CA ASN A 112 40.81 3.56 -2.93
C ASN A 112 39.60 3.63 -3.90
N PRO A 113 39.73 4.32 -5.06
CA PRO A 113 38.61 4.46 -6.01
C PRO A 113 38.26 3.20 -6.81
N GLU A 114 39.09 2.15 -6.82
CA GLU A 114 38.72 0.87 -7.46
C GLU A 114 37.71 0.09 -6.59
N GLU A 115 37.92 0.06 -5.28
CA GLU A 115 36.96 -0.51 -4.31
C GLU A 115 35.58 0.16 -4.40
N ALA A 116 35.53 1.50 -4.42
CA ALA A 116 34.27 2.23 -4.51
C ALA A 116 33.53 1.91 -5.82
N ARG A 117 34.23 1.98 -6.97
CA ARG A 117 33.65 1.61 -8.27
C ARG A 117 33.19 0.15 -8.32
N THR A 118 33.94 -0.77 -7.69
CA THR A 118 33.59 -2.20 -7.62
C THR A 118 32.28 -2.40 -6.86
N TRP A 119 32.17 -1.81 -5.67
CA TRP A 119 30.97 -1.89 -4.83
C TRP A 119 29.76 -1.20 -5.46
N VAL A 120 29.94 0.00 -6.01
CA VAL A 120 28.87 0.70 -6.72
C VAL A 120 28.41 -0.11 -7.93
N THR A 121 29.33 -0.69 -8.69
CA THR A 121 29.00 -1.52 -9.88
C THR A 121 28.21 -2.76 -9.49
N GLY A 122 28.69 -3.54 -8.52
CA GLY A 122 28.01 -4.75 -8.07
C GLY A 122 26.66 -4.46 -7.42
N LEU A 123 26.54 -3.42 -6.59
CA LEU A 123 25.25 -3.03 -6.00
C LEU A 123 24.26 -2.53 -7.05
N ARG A 124 24.69 -1.72 -8.02
CA ARG A 124 23.84 -1.30 -9.14
C ARG A 124 23.38 -2.48 -9.97
N TYR A 125 24.25 -3.45 -10.25
CA TYR A 125 23.89 -4.68 -10.95
C TYR A 125 22.80 -5.46 -10.19
N LEU A 126 22.97 -5.65 -8.87
CA LEU A 126 21.99 -6.33 -8.02
C LEU A 126 20.63 -5.59 -7.96
N MET A 127 20.66 -4.25 -7.86
CA MET A 127 19.46 -3.42 -7.89
C MET A 127 18.73 -3.42 -9.24
N ALA A 128 19.45 -3.64 -10.33
CA ALA A 128 18.93 -3.57 -11.69
C ALA A 128 18.09 -4.80 -12.09
N GLY A 129 17.96 -5.79 -11.21
CA GLY A 129 17.20 -7.02 -11.49
C GLY A 129 17.90 -7.97 -12.47
N ILE A 130 19.17 -7.73 -12.84
CA ILE A 130 19.89 -8.47 -13.91
C ILE A 130 20.37 -9.86 -13.41
N SER A 131 19.62 -10.47 -12.51
CA SER A 131 19.56 -11.93 -12.37
C SER A 131 18.10 -12.39 -12.52
N ASP A 132 17.41 -11.86 -13.54
CA ASP A 132 16.04 -12.24 -13.94
C ASP A 132 15.94 -13.70 -14.42
N GLU A 133 17.08 -14.42 -14.50
CA GLU A 133 17.15 -15.86 -14.73
C GLU A 133 16.49 -16.73 -13.64
N ASP A 134 15.95 -16.15 -12.57
CA ASP A 134 14.58 -16.46 -12.17
C ASP A 134 14.21 -15.69 -10.89
N SER A 135 13.02 -15.10 -10.87
CA SER A 135 12.36 -14.74 -9.62
C SER A 135 11.95 -15.97 -8.80
N LEU A 136 11.84 -17.16 -9.40
CA LEU A 136 11.85 -18.44 -8.69
C LEU A 136 13.21 -18.73 -8.04
N ALA A 137 14.33 -18.69 -8.75
CA ALA A 137 15.67 -18.88 -8.16
C ALA A 137 16.00 -17.80 -7.12
N LYS A 138 15.43 -16.59 -7.23
CA LYS A 138 15.43 -15.60 -6.14
C LYS A 138 14.63 -16.10 -4.94
N ARG A 139 13.34 -16.45 -5.10
CA ARG A 139 12.47 -17.02 -4.04
C ARG A 139 13.11 -18.26 -3.39
N GLN A 140 13.71 -19.17 -4.16
CA GLN A 140 14.39 -20.36 -3.69
C GLN A 140 15.66 -20.01 -2.90
N ARG A 141 16.55 -19.15 -3.41
CA ARG A 141 17.72 -18.68 -2.65
C ARG A 141 17.31 -17.96 -1.36
N THR A 142 16.26 -17.14 -1.40
CA THR A 142 15.71 -16.48 -0.22
C THR A 142 15.10 -17.49 0.76
N HIS A 143 14.41 -18.52 0.27
CA HIS A 143 13.84 -19.60 1.08
C HIS A 143 14.93 -20.45 1.74
N ASP A 144 15.97 -20.86 1.02
CA ASP A 144 17.05 -21.69 1.53
C ASP A 144 17.93 -20.90 2.52
N GLN A 145 18.20 -19.64 2.22
CA GLN A 145 18.84 -18.71 3.17
C GLN A 145 17.97 -18.49 4.41
N TRP A 146 16.66 -18.31 4.24
CA TRP A 146 15.72 -18.16 5.35
C TRP A 146 15.63 -19.44 6.17
N MET A 147 15.71 -20.63 5.56
CA MET A 147 15.79 -21.92 6.25
C MET A 147 17.05 -22.01 7.11
N LYS A 148 18.23 -21.70 6.55
CA LYS A 148 19.50 -21.64 7.31
C LYS A 148 19.41 -20.64 8.47
N GLN A 149 18.95 -19.41 8.19
CA GLN A 149 18.78 -18.38 9.22
C GLN A 149 17.77 -18.82 10.29
N THR A 150 16.71 -19.54 9.91
CA THR A 150 15.69 -20.05 10.85
C THR A 150 16.24 -21.15 11.75
N PHE A 151 17.12 -22.01 11.22
CA PHE A 151 17.88 -23.00 12.01
C PHE A 151 18.84 -22.29 12.99
N GLU A 152 19.71 -21.41 12.49
CA GLU A 152 20.65 -20.60 13.29
C GLU A 152 19.95 -19.74 14.35
N GLU A 153 18.72 -19.29 14.11
CA GLU A 153 17.93 -18.54 15.07
C GLU A 153 17.15 -19.44 16.05
N ALA A 154 16.92 -20.70 15.73
CA ALA A 154 16.27 -21.67 16.61
C ALA A 154 17.28 -22.26 17.62
N ASP A 155 18.51 -22.50 17.19
CA ASP A 155 19.63 -22.87 18.05
C ASP A 155 19.91 -21.73 19.04
N LYS A 156 19.57 -21.94 20.32
CA LYS A 156 19.77 -20.96 21.39
C LYS A 156 21.04 -21.19 22.17
N ASN A 157 21.58 -22.40 22.12
CA ASN A 157 22.71 -22.82 22.93
C ASN A 157 24.05 -22.65 22.15
N GLY A 158 24.00 -22.60 20.82
CA GLY A 158 25.12 -22.45 19.89
C GLY A 158 25.88 -23.74 19.59
N ASP A 159 25.26 -24.92 19.79
CA ASP A 159 25.86 -26.24 19.57
C ASP A 159 25.74 -26.74 18.11
N GLY A 160 24.95 -26.07 17.27
CA GLY A 160 24.75 -26.42 15.87
C GLY A 160 23.71 -27.50 15.62
N LEU A 161 22.91 -27.86 16.63
CA LEU A 161 21.83 -28.84 16.59
C LEU A 161 20.53 -28.21 17.12
N LEU A 162 19.39 -28.85 16.86
CA LEU A 162 18.09 -28.44 17.45
C LEU A 162 17.50 -29.54 18.32
N ASN A 163 17.30 -29.26 19.60
CA ASN A 163 16.52 -30.13 20.49
C ASN A 163 15.01 -29.86 20.38
N ILE A 164 14.19 -30.75 20.95
CA ILE A 164 12.73 -30.68 20.85
C ILE A 164 12.14 -29.42 21.53
N GLU A 165 12.78 -28.87 22.57
CA GLU A 165 12.37 -27.61 23.21
C GLU A 165 12.66 -26.37 22.34
N GLU A 166 13.73 -26.37 21.55
CA GLU A 166 14.03 -25.35 20.55
C GLU A 166 13.06 -25.44 19.37
N ILE A 167 12.74 -26.65 18.91
CA ILE A 167 11.69 -26.87 17.89
C ILE A 167 10.32 -26.32 18.35
N TYR A 168 9.92 -26.51 19.60
CA TYR A 168 8.67 -25.90 20.10
C TYR A 168 8.69 -24.36 20.08
N GLN A 169 9.82 -23.74 20.43
CA GLN A 169 9.98 -22.28 20.38
C GLN A 169 9.97 -21.76 18.95
N LEU A 170 10.61 -22.50 18.03
CA LEU A 170 10.64 -22.20 16.61
C LEU A 170 9.23 -22.24 16.00
N LEU A 171 8.46 -23.30 16.24
CA LEU A 171 7.08 -23.42 15.74
C LEU A 171 6.21 -22.21 16.18
N HIS A 172 6.32 -21.80 17.44
CA HIS A 172 5.61 -20.63 17.95
C HIS A 172 6.09 -19.30 17.33
N LYS A 173 7.38 -19.17 17.00
CA LYS A 173 7.91 -18.02 16.24
C LYS A 173 7.38 -18.00 14.81
N MET A 174 7.22 -19.18 14.20
CA MET A 174 6.77 -19.37 12.82
C MET A 174 5.24 -19.29 12.60
N ASN A 175 4.45 -18.94 13.63
CA ASN A 175 2.98 -18.99 13.59
C ASN A 175 2.41 -20.40 13.34
N VAL A 176 3.03 -21.43 13.92
CA VAL A 176 2.59 -22.84 13.84
C VAL A 176 2.14 -23.34 15.20
N ASN A 177 0.85 -23.67 15.37
CA ASN A 177 0.38 -24.50 16.48
C ASN A 177 0.20 -25.95 16.02
N LEU A 178 1.03 -26.86 16.55
CA LEU A 178 0.92 -28.29 16.30
C LEU A 178 0.81 -29.06 17.62
N PRO A 179 -0.08 -30.06 17.72
CA PRO A 179 -0.16 -30.90 18.91
C PRO A 179 1.19 -31.55 19.21
N ARG A 180 1.66 -31.44 20.46
CA ARG A 180 2.99 -31.97 20.90
C ARG A 180 3.26 -33.41 20.47
N ARG A 181 2.23 -34.26 20.40
CA ARG A 181 2.34 -35.65 19.90
C ARG A 181 2.76 -35.71 18.42
N LYS A 182 2.19 -34.85 17.57
CA LYS A 182 2.54 -34.77 16.15
C LYS A 182 3.93 -34.18 15.95
N VAL A 183 4.30 -33.14 16.70
CA VAL A 183 5.66 -32.57 16.67
C VAL A 183 6.70 -33.64 17.02
N LYS A 184 6.48 -34.42 18.10
CA LYS A 184 7.38 -35.53 18.48
C LYS A 184 7.46 -36.62 17.42
N GLN A 185 6.35 -36.98 16.78
CA GLN A 185 6.36 -37.95 15.69
C GLN A 185 7.18 -37.44 14.50
N MET A 186 6.95 -36.21 14.05
CA MET A 186 7.68 -35.61 12.93
C MET A 186 9.17 -35.41 13.25
N PHE A 187 9.51 -35.12 14.51
CA PHE A 187 10.89 -35.09 14.98
C PHE A 187 11.52 -36.48 14.84
N GLN A 188 10.87 -37.53 15.33
CA GLN A 188 11.33 -38.93 15.23
C GLN A 188 11.35 -39.50 13.79
N GLU A 189 10.61 -38.90 12.87
CA GLU A 189 10.63 -39.26 11.44
C GLU A 189 11.73 -38.50 10.66
N ALA A 190 12.29 -37.43 11.24
CA ALA A 190 13.41 -36.66 10.69
C ALA A 190 14.76 -37.02 11.32
N ASP A 191 14.78 -37.28 12.63
CA ASP A 191 15.88 -37.82 13.44
C ASP A 191 16.20 -39.24 12.94
N THR A 192 17.18 -39.32 12.03
CA THR A 192 17.54 -40.54 11.28
C THR A 192 19.01 -40.91 11.41
N ASP A 193 19.81 -40.07 12.06
CA ASP A 193 21.21 -40.33 12.38
C ASP A 193 21.41 -41.24 13.62
N ASP A 194 22.67 -41.47 13.99
CA ASP A 194 23.04 -42.29 15.15
C ASP A 194 22.96 -41.53 16.49
N GLN A 195 22.69 -40.21 16.50
CA GLN A 195 22.71 -39.30 17.66
C GLN A 195 21.31 -38.81 18.05
N GLN A 196 20.40 -39.78 18.24
CA GLN A 196 18.99 -39.52 18.52
C GLN A 196 18.71 -38.53 19.66
N GLY A 197 17.75 -37.64 19.43
CA GLY A 197 17.29 -36.61 20.38
C GLY A 197 17.58 -35.16 19.95
N THR A 198 18.27 -34.98 18.83
CA THR A 198 18.62 -33.69 18.21
C THR A 198 18.45 -33.77 16.69
N LEU A 199 18.20 -32.63 16.03
CA LEU A 199 18.20 -32.54 14.56
C LEU A 199 19.39 -31.73 14.07
N THR A 200 20.11 -32.29 13.09
CA THR A 200 21.04 -31.54 12.22
C THR A 200 20.30 -30.59 11.28
N TYR A 201 21.02 -29.75 10.51
CA TYR A 201 20.39 -28.86 9.53
C TYR A 201 19.68 -29.63 8.40
N GLU A 202 20.27 -30.74 7.96
CA GLU A 202 19.74 -31.64 6.95
C GLU A 202 18.43 -32.29 7.41
N GLU A 203 18.40 -32.81 8.64
CA GLU A 203 17.20 -33.42 9.25
C GLU A 203 16.14 -32.36 9.59
N PHE A 204 16.55 -31.18 10.07
CA PHE A 204 15.65 -30.03 10.20
C PHE A 204 15.01 -29.66 8.85
N SER A 205 15.73 -29.78 7.74
CA SER A 205 15.19 -29.56 6.40
C SER A 205 14.11 -30.59 6.04
N VAL A 206 14.26 -31.86 6.45
CA VAL A 206 13.22 -32.89 6.32
C VAL A 206 12.02 -32.58 7.22
N PHE A 207 12.24 -32.25 8.50
CA PHE A 207 11.20 -31.83 9.44
C PHE A 207 10.39 -30.64 8.90
N TYR A 208 11.09 -29.63 8.36
CA TYR A 208 10.52 -28.44 7.75
C TYR A 208 9.65 -28.79 6.53
N LYS A 209 10.16 -29.65 5.63
CA LYS A 209 9.39 -30.14 4.48
C LYS A 209 8.10 -30.81 4.95
N MET A 210 8.17 -31.71 5.94
CA MET A 210 7.00 -32.43 6.46
C MET A 210 5.90 -31.51 7.02
N MET A 211 6.24 -30.43 7.73
CA MET A 211 5.23 -29.46 8.20
C MET A 211 4.72 -28.51 7.10
N SER A 212 5.52 -28.32 6.05
CA SER A 212 5.20 -27.45 4.91
C SER A 212 4.46 -28.18 3.77
N LEU A 213 4.20 -29.50 3.90
CA LEU A 213 3.49 -30.30 2.91
C LEU A 213 2.10 -29.72 2.59
N ARG A 214 1.96 -29.20 1.38
CA ARG A 214 0.73 -28.58 0.89
C ARG A 214 -0.30 -29.62 0.43
N ARG A 215 -1.14 -30.04 1.37
CA ARG A 215 -2.27 -30.97 1.13
C ARG A 215 -3.21 -30.48 0.02
N ASP A 216 -3.42 -29.17 -0.08
CA ASP A 216 -4.26 -28.54 -1.11
C ASP A 216 -3.66 -28.70 -2.52
N LEU A 217 -2.36 -28.48 -2.69
CA LEU A 217 -1.67 -28.75 -3.96
C LEU A 217 -1.57 -30.25 -4.27
N PHE A 218 -1.39 -31.10 -3.26
CA PHE A 218 -1.38 -32.55 -3.46
C PHE A 218 -2.73 -33.06 -3.95
N LEU A 219 -3.83 -32.61 -3.34
CA LEU A 219 -5.18 -32.91 -3.81
C LEU A 219 -5.43 -32.35 -5.22
N LEU A 220 -4.94 -31.14 -5.51
CA LEU A 220 -5.03 -30.56 -6.85
C LEU A 220 -4.30 -31.41 -7.90
N LEU A 221 -3.05 -31.80 -7.62
CA LEU A 221 -2.27 -32.70 -8.48
C LEU A 221 -3.03 -34.01 -8.73
N MET A 222 -3.52 -34.66 -7.66
CA MET A 222 -4.29 -35.91 -7.75
C MET A 222 -5.57 -35.79 -8.60
N CYS A 223 -6.21 -34.62 -8.64
CA CYS A 223 -7.38 -34.37 -9.47
C CYS A 223 -7.05 -34.34 -10.97
N PHE A 224 -5.86 -33.85 -11.35
CA PHE A 224 -5.42 -33.72 -12.75
C PHE A 224 -4.53 -34.87 -13.24
N SER A 225 -4.07 -35.74 -12.34
CA SER A 225 -3.23 -36.91 -12.62
C SER A 225 -3.98 -38.24 -12.63
N GLU A 226 -5.32 -38.23 -12.71
CA GLU A 226 -6.17 -39.42 -12.55
C GLU A 226 -5.86 -40.25 -11.27
N LYS A 227 -5.48 -39.56 -10.19
CA LYS A 227 -5.02 -40.12 -8.89
C LYS A 227 -3.61 -40.73 -8.86
N LYS A 228 -2.77 -40.47 -9.86
CA LYS A 228 -1.31 -40.70 -9.77
C LYS A 228 -0.66 -39.67 -8.85
N ASP A 229 0.56 -39.95 -8.40
CA ASP A 229 1.42 -39.04 -7.61
C ASP A 229 2.23 -38.04 -8.46
N HIS A 230 2.09 -38.11 -9.78
CA HIS A 230 2.76 -37.27 -10.76
C HIS A 230 1.85 -36.91 -11.94
N LEU A 231 2.12 -35.78 -12.59
CA LEU A 231 1.50 -35.34 -13.85
C LEU A 231 2.42 -35.68 -15.03
N THR A 232 1.87 -36.23 -16.11
CA THR A 232 2.55 -36.26 -17.42
C THR A 232 2.54 -34.87 -18.08
N ALA A 233 3.38 -34.66 -19.09
CA ALA A 233 3.37 -33.43 -19.88
C ALA A 233 2.00 -33.11 -20.51
N GLU A 234 1.22 -34.13 -20.90
CA GLU A 234 -0.13 -33.94 -21.44
C GLU A 234 -1.13 -33.50 -20.35
N GLU A 235 -1.11 -34.13 -19.18
CA GLU A 235 -1.96 -33.78 -18.03
C GLU A 235 -1.64 -32.38 -17.50
N LEU A 236 -0.35 -32.03 -17.42
CA LEU A 236 0.10 -30.68 -17.12
C LEU A 236 -0.44 -29.69 -18.17
N GLY A 237 -0.27 -29.98 -19.46
CA GLY A 237 -0.81 -29.16 -20.54
C GLY A 237 -2.33 -28.98 -20.45
N ASN A 238 -3.05 -30.02 -20.04
CA ASN A 238 -4.49 -29.94 -19.81
C ASN A 238 -4.81 -29.01 -18.63
N PHE A 239 -4.16 -29.17 -17.47
CA PHE A 239 -4.31 -28.25 -16.33
C PHE A 239 -4.04 -26.78 -16.70
N LEU A 240 -2.99 -26.51 -17.47
CA LEU A 240 -2.65 -25.15 -17.91
C LEU A 240 -3.70 -24.56 -18.87
N ARG A 241 -4.26 -25.36 -19.78
CA ARG A 241 -5.31 -24.93 -20.72
C ARG A 241 -6.69 -24.82 -20.04
N THR A 242 -7.10 -25.78 -19.23
CA THR A 242 -8.46 -25.85 -18.67
C THR A 242 -8.60 -25.01 -17.41
N GLU A 243 -7.68 -25.07 -16.45
CA GLU A 243 -7.81 -24.36 -15.18
C GLU A 243 -7.13 -23.00 -15.23
N GLN A 244 -5.86 -22.96 -15.63
CA GLN A 244 -5.10 -21.70 -15.68
C GLN A 244 -5.49 -20.80 -16.85
N LYS A 245 -6.32 -21.28 -17.78
CA LYS A 245 -6.77 -20.60 -19.01
C LYS A 245 -5.62 -20.02 -19.84
N MET A 246 -4.46 -20.68 -19.82
CA MET A 246 -3.30 -20.25 -20.60
C MET A 246 -3.54 -20.57 -22.09
N ALA A 247 -3.39 -19.56 -22.93
CA ALA A 247 -3.39 -19.72 -24.38
C ALA A 247 -2.06 -20.32 -24.86
N ASN A 248 -2.07 -20.96 -26.03
CA ASN A 248 -0.88 -21.42 -26.76
C ASN A 248 0.05 -22.38 -25.98
N VAL A 249 -0.49 -23.16 -25.04
CA VAL A 249 0.25 -24.20 -24.31
C VAL A 249 0.55 -25.38 -25.24
N THR A 250 1.78 -25.45 -25.74
CA THR A 250 2.30 -26.58 -26.53
C THR A 250 2.89 -27.68 -25.65
N THR A 251 3.17 -28.85 -26.23
CA THR A 251 3.81 -29.96 -25.51
C THR A 251 5.23 -29.62 -25.10
N GLU A 252 5.97 -28.91 -25.96
CA GLU A 252 7.34 -28.45 -25.72
C GLU A 252 7.37 -27.51 -24.50
N TYR A 253 6.45 -26.55 -24.43
CA TYR A 253 6.34 -25.67 -23.25
C TYR A 253 6.07 -26.45 -21.96
N CYS A 254 5.27 -27.52 -22.01
CA CYS A 254 5.07 -28.40 -20.86
C CYS A 254 6.33 -29.19 -20.47
N LEU A 255 7.13 -29.62 -21.44
CA LEU A 255 8.41 -30.29 -21.19
C LEU A 255 9.44 -29.31 -20.59
N ASP A 256 9.54 -28.09 -21.11
CA ASP A 256 10.40 -27.03 -20.56
C ASP A 256 10.01 -26.70 -19.10
N VAL A 257 8.71 -26.65 -18.80
CA VAL A 257 8.21 -26.48 -17.43
C VAL A 257 8.54 -27.69 -16.54
N ILE A 258 8.52 -28.92 -17.06
CA ILE A 258 8.93 -30.09 -16.28
C ILE A 258 10.43 -30.04 -15.98
N ASP A 259 11.27 -29.86 -17.00
CA ASP A 259 12.73 -29.81 -16.86
C ASP A 259 13.18 -28.72 -15.88
N LYS A 260 12.56 -27.53 -15.97
CA LYS A 260 12.87 -26.36 -15.16
C LYS A 260 12.44 -26.46 -13.69
N PHE A 261 11.25 -27.02 -13.41
CA PHE A 261 10.66 -26.96 -12.07
C PHE A 261 10.74 -28.27 -11.27
N GLU A 262 10.82 -29.43 -11.94
CA GLU A 262 10.95 -30.73 -11.28
C GLU A 262 12.30 -30.89 -10.57
N VAL A 263 12.29 -31.51 -9.38
CA VAL A 263 13.49 -31.67 -8.55
C VAL A 263 14.08 -33.09 -8.68
N SER A 264 13.24 -34.10 -8.90
CA SER A 264 13.72 -35.49 -9.03
C SER A 264 14.26 -35.76 -10.44
N GLU A 265 15.54 -36.13 -10.53
CA GLU A 265 16.17 -36.56 -11.78
C GLU A 265 15.49 -37.81 -12.40
N GLU A 266 14.88 -38.67 -11.56
CA GLU A 266 14.06 -39.79 -12.04
C GLU A 266 12.77 -39.32 -12.71
N ASN A 267 12.16 -38.24 -12.21
CA ASN A 267 10.96 -37.66 -12.81
C ASN A 267 11.29 -36.87 -14.08
N LYS A 268 12.39 -36.11 -14.11
CA LYS A 268 12.90 -35.43 -15.30
C LYS A 268 13.16 -36.39 -16.45
N THR A 269 13.91 -37.48 -16.19
CA THR A 269 14.21 -38.50 -17.21
C THR A 269 12.96 -39.24 -17.72
N LYS A 270 11.89 -39.30 -16.93
CA LYS A 270 10.57 -39.80 -17.34
C LYS A 270 9.65 -38.73 -17.96
N CYS A 271 10.07 -37.45 -17.98
CA CYS A 271 9.27 -36.31 -18.40
C CYS A 271 7.92 -36.19 -17.66
N VAL A 272 7.95 -36.34 -16.33
CA VAL A 272 6.79 -36.18 -15.44
C VAL A 272 7.08 -35.16 -14.32
N MET A 273 6.02 -34.53 -13.80
CA MET A 273 6.09 -33.57 -12.69
C MET A 273 5.49 -34.17 -11.42
N GLY A 274 6.31 -34.31 -10.37
CA GLY A 274 5.87 -34.70 -9.03
C GLY A 274 5.35 -33.53 -8.20
N ILE A 275 4.97 -33.79 -6.95
CA ILE A 275 4.42 -32.77 -6.05
C ILE A 275 5.40 -31.64 -5.71
N GLU A 276 6.70 -31.91 -5.60
CA GLU A 276 7.70 -30.85 -5.38
C GLU A 276 7.80 -29.94 -6.61
N GLY A 277 7.93 -30.50 -7.82
CA GLY A 277 7.95 -29.73 -9.07
C GLY A 277 6.68 -28.92 -9.32
N PHE A 278 5.51 -29.51 -9.06
CA PHE A 278 4.23 -28.82 -9.17
C PHE A 278 4.11 -27.68 -8.16
N THR A 279 4.61 -27.87 -6.93
CA THR A 279 4.65 -26.81 -5.91
C THR A 279 5.56 -25.66 -6.33
N ASN A 280 6.73 -25.95 -6.92
CA ASN A 280 7.65 -24.94 -7.43
C ASN A 280 7.05 -24.17 -8.60
N PHE A 281 6.41 -24.86 -9.56
CA PHE A 281 5.71 -24.23 -10.67
C PHE A 281 4.56 -23.32 -10.21
N VAL A 282 3.75 -23.77 -9.25
CA VAL A 282 2.64 -22.96 -8.70
C VAL A 282 3.13 -21.76 -7.87
N ARG A 283 4.35 -21.80 -7.33
CA ARG A 283 5.04 -20.65 -6.69
C ARG A 283 5.83 -19.76 -7.68
N SER A 284 5.80 -20.06 -8.97
CA SER A 284 6.47 -19.26 -10.01
C SER A 284 5.64 -18.01 -10.41
N PRO A 285 6.23 -17.03 -11.12
CA PRO A 285 5.49 -15.90 -11.67
C PRO A 285 4.38 -16.30 -12.65
N ALA A 286 4.49 -17.47 -13.30
CA ALA A 286 3.45 -17.97 -14.20
C ALA A 286 2.12 -18.26 -13.49
N CYS A 287 2.16 -18.41 -12.15
CA CYS A 287 1.01 -18.63 -11.27
C CYS A 287 0.77 -17.45 -10.30
N ASP A 288 1.36 -16.27 -10.52
CA ASP A 288 0.97 -15.04 -9.81
C ASP A 288 -0.44 -14.59 -10.23
N VAL A 289 -1.19 -13.99 -9.30
CA VAL A 289 -2.52 -13.45 -9.56
C VAL A 289 -2.49 -12.25 -10.51
N PHE A 290 -1.38 -11.51 -10.54
CA PHE A 290 -1.18 -10.38 -11.47
C PHE A 290 -0.72 -10.89 -12.83
N ASN A 291 -1.37 -10.44 -13.90
CA ASN A 291 -0.97 -10.76 -15.27
C ASN A 291 0.44 -10.19 -15.57
N PRO A 292 1.48 -11.02 -15.78
CA PRO A 292 2.85 -10.54 -16.01
C PRO A 292 2.99 -9.74 -17.30
N LEU A 293 2.12 -9.94 -18.29
CA LEU A 293 2.06 -9.13 -19.52
C LEU A 293 1.69 -7.67 -19.23
N HIS A 294 1.13 -7.38 -18.05
CA HIS A 294 0.76 -6.03 -17.63
C HIS A 294 1.88 -5.29 -16.88
N ASN A 295 3.09 -5.86 -16.82
CA ASN A 295 4.31 -5.10 -16.52
C ASN A 295 4.71 -4.18 -17.70
N GLU A 296 4.29 -4.53 -18.92
CA GLU A 296 4.50 -3.75 -20.14
C GLU A 296 3.25 -2.95 -20.55
N VAL A 297 3.43 -2.04 -21.51
CA VAL A 297 2.34 -1.24 -22.08
C VAL A 297 1.43 -2.15 -22.91
N ASN A 298 0.23 -2.40 -22.41
CA ASN A 298 -0.80 -3.22 -23.08
C ASN A 298 -2.05 -2.41 -23.50
N GLN A 299 -2.09 -1.12 -23.19
CA GLN A 299 -3.15 -0.23 -23.66
C GLN A 299 -2.79 0.39 -25.01
N ASP A 300 -3.83 0.69 -25.78
CA ASP A 300 -3.78 1.70 -26.84
C ASP A 300 -3.34 3.05 -26.24
N MET A 301 -2.21 3.59 -26.74
CA MET A 301 -1.56 4.83 -26.31
C MET A 301 -1.70 5.97 -27.34
N ASP A 302 -2.58 5.80 -28.34
CA ASP A 302 -2.84 6.75 -29.41
C ASP A 302 -4.14 7.56 -29.23
N GLN A 303 -4.89 7.31 -28.16
CA GLN A 303 -6.04 8.14 -27.78
C GLN A 303 -5.59 9.53 -27.27
N PRO A 304 -6.46 10.55 -27.29
CA PRO A 304 -6.19 11.85 -26.66
C PRO A 304 -5.84 11.72 -25.16
N LEU A 305 -4.96 12.59 -24.66
CA LEU A 305 -4.47 12.57 -23.27
C LEU A 305 -5.58 12.61 -22.19
N CYS A 306 -6.76 13.19 -22.48
CA CYS A 306 -7.92 13.16 -21.58
C CYS A 306 -8.53 11.76 -21.36
N ASN A 307 -8.20 10.78 -22.22
CA ASN A 307 -8.69 9.41 -22.15
C ASN A 307 -7.82 8.49 -21.26
N TYR A 308 -6.95 9.04 -20.41
CA TYR A 308 -6.07 8.28 -19.52
C TYR A 308 -6.15 8.80 -18.09
N TYR A 309 -6.05 7.90 -17.11
CA TYR A 309 -5.68 8.32 -15.76
C TYR A 309 -4.17 8.54 -15.71
N ILE A 310 -3.73 9.59 -15.02
CA ILE A 310 -2.33 10.01 -15.00
C ILE A 310 -1.89 10.01 -13.54
N ALA A 311 -0.95 9.13 -13.20
CA ALA A 311 -0.34 9.06 -11.88
C ALA A 311 0.21 10.44 -11.50
N SER A 312 -0.31 11.02 -10.42
CA SER A 312 -0.14 12.45 -10.10
C SER A 312 0.27 12.65 -8.64
N SER A 313 1.27 13.50 -8.43
CA SER A 313 1.78 13.85 -7.10
C SER A 313 1.36 15.28 -6.71
N HIS A 314 1.14 15.47 -5.42
CA HIS A 314 0.89 16.76 -4.78
C HIS A 314 2.11 17.17 -3.94
N ASN A 315 2.46 18.47 -3.94
CA ASN A 315 3.59 19.05 -3.19
C ASN A 315 4.85 18.15 -3.21
N THR A 316 5.28 17.81 -4.43
CA THR A 316 6.15 16.66 -4.73
C THR A 316 7.52 16.73 -4.05
N TYR A 317 7.95 17.92 -3.66
CA TYR A 317 9.21 18.18 -2.97
C TYR A 317 9.23 17.72 -1.49
N LEU A 318 8.09 17.54 -0.82
CA LEU A 318 8.01 17.30 0.63
C LEU A 318 8.29 15.85 1.02
N THR A 319 9.16 15.63 2.01
CA THR A 319 9.45 14.29 2.57
C THR A 319 8.53 13.89 3.74
N GLY A 320 7.55 14.69 4.11
CA GLY A 320 6.68 14.43 5.27
C GLY A 320 5.46 15.34 5.33
N ASP A 321 5.17 15.86 6.53
CA ASP A 321 4.06 16.78 6.80
C ASP A 321 4.16 18.12 6.04
N GLN A 322 3.04 18.80 5.88
CA GLN A 322 2.93 20.03 5.08
C GLN A 322 3.52 21.28 5.74
N LEU A 323 3.92 21.26 7.02
CA LEU A 323 4.26 22.49 7.76
C LEU A 323 5.72 22.58 8.23
N LEU A 324 6.35 21.46 8.54
CA LEU A 324 7.64 21.35 9.22
C LEU A 324 8.63 20.44 8.50
N SER A 325 8.17 19.60 7.56
CA SER A 325 9.02 18.60 6.92
C SER A 325 10.05 19.21 5.95
N HIS A 326 10.99 18.36 5.51
CA HIS A 326 12.03 18.78 4.59
C HIS A 326 11.54 18.73 3.14
N SER A 327 11.95 19.72 2.36
CA SER A 327 11.91 19.66 0.90
C SER A 327 13.21 19.05 0.36
N LYS A 328 13.13 18.10 -0.58
CA LYS A 328 14.30 17.49 -1.24
C LYS A 328 14.07 17.32 -2.74
N THR A 329 15.13 17.50 -3.53
CA THR A 329 15.14 17.20 -4.98
C THR A 329 14.95 15.71 -5.27
N ASP A 330 15.54 14.83 -4.45
CA ASP A 330 15.42 13.37 -4.58
C ASP A 330 13.98 12.85 -4.57
N MET A 331 13.01 13.60 -4.00
CA MET A 331 11.60 13.23 -4.06
C MET A 331 11.07 13.20 -5.49
N TYR A 332 11.47 14.16 -6.34
CA TYR A 332 11.09 14.14 -7.76
C TYR A 332 11.67 12.91 -8.47
N ALA A 333 12.94 12.57 -8.19
CA ALA A 333 13.57 11.37 -8.74
C ALA A 333 12.85 10.08 -8.30
N TRP A 334 12.38 10.01 -7.05
CA TRP A 334 11.63 8.85 -6.52
C TRP A 334 10.23 8.74 -7.13
N VAL A 335 9.47 9.83 -7.10
CA VAL A 335 8.10 9.90 -7.61
C VAL A 335 8.07 9.58 -9.11
N LEU A 336 8.98 10.15 -9.91
CA LEU A 336 9.08 9.87 -11.35
C LEU A 336 9.50 8.41 -11.64
N GLN A 337 10.45 7.85 -10.89
CA GLN A 337 10.86 6.44 -11.05
C GLN A 337 9.78 5.45 -10.59
N SER A 338 8.89 5.86 -9.69
CA SER A 338 7.70 5.10 -9.28
C SER A 338 6.53 5.20 -10.30
N GLY A 339 6.80 5.67 -11.52
CA GLY A 339 5.82 5.76 -12.60
C GLY A 339 4.92 7.00 -12.60
N CYS A 340 5.07 7.91 -11.63
CA CYS A 340 4.31 9.16 -11.62
C CYS A 340 4.62 10.01 -12.86
N ARG A 341 3.59 10.61 -13.46
CA ARG A 341 3.67 11.41 -14.71
C ARG A 341 3.19 12.86 -14.54
N CYS A 342 2.60 13.25 -13.41
CA CYS A 342 2.35 14.66 -13.09
C CYS A 342 3.00 15.02 -11.74
N VAL A 343 3.94 15.96 -11.75
CA VAL A 343 4.65 16.44 -10.56
C VAL A 343 4.42 17.93 -10.34
N GLU A 344 4.54 18.38 -9.09
CA GLU A 344 4.18 19.73 -8.66
C GLU A 344 5.37 20.49 -8.08
N VAL A 345 5.52 21.75 -8.48
CA VAL A 345 6.63 22.65 -8.11
C VAL A 345 6.09 24.02 -7.69
N ASP A 346 6.13 24.29 -6.39
CA ASP A 346 5.72 25.56 -5.77
C ASP A 346 6.86 26.58 -5.83
N CYS A 347 6.81 27.48 -6.80
CA CYS A 347 7.85 28.48 -7.06
C CYS A 347 7.63 29.76 -6.26
N TRP A 348 8.64 30.16 -5.49
CA TRP A 348 8.66 31.38 -4.68
C TRP A 348 9.93 32.19 -4.92
N ASP A 349 9.86 33.52 -4.76
CA ASP A 349 11.02 34.38 -4.87
C ASP A 349 12.13 33.98 -3.88
N GLY A 350 13.33 33.75 -4.40
CA GLY A 350 14.52 33.42 -3.61
C GLY A 350 15.54 34.54 -3.51
N PRO A 351 16.64 34.31 -2.75
CA PRO A 351 17.77 35.24 -2.66
C PRO A 351 18.47 35.38 -4.01
N ASP A 352 19.19 36.49 -4.17
CA ASP A 352 20.06 36.78 -5.33
C ASP A 352 19.38 36.71 -6.72
N GLY A 353 18.03 36.73 -6.75
CA GLY A 353 17.23 36.65 -7.98
C GLY A 353 16.99 35.22 -8.49
N GLU A 354 17.40 34.19 -7.74
CA GLU A 354 17.20 32.79 -8.14
C GLU A 354 15.93 32.18 -7.50
N PRO A 355 15.01 31.57 -8.28
CA PRO A 355 13.77 31.01 -7.76
C PRO A 355 13.98 29.82 -6.82
N MET A 356 13.14 29.70 -5.80
CA MET A 356 13.17 28.65 -4.79
C MET A 356 11.87 27.84 -4.79
N VAL A 357 11.96 26.59 -4.33
CA VAL A 357 10.81 25.69 -4.13
C VAL A 357 10.62 25.44 -2.64
N GLN A 358 9.40 25.70 -2.15
CA GLN A 358 8.98 25.62 -0.74
C GLN A 358 7.45 25.58 -0.65
N HIS A 359 6.88 25.09 0.46
CA HIS A 359 5.46 25.31 0.74
C HIS A 359 5.25 26.68 1.39
N GLY A 360 4.42 27.53 0.79
CA GLY A 360 4.20 28.92 1.18
C GLY A 360 3.79 29.14 2.64
N TYR A 361 4.37 30.16 3.29
CA TYR A 361 4.02 30.55 4.66
C TYR A 361 4.16 29.44 5.74
N THR A 362 5.03 28.45 5.51
CA THR A 362 5.33 27.35 6.44
C THR A 362 6.77 27.42 6.99
N LEU A 363 7.19 26.39 7.75
CA LEU A 363 8.58 26.18 8.18
C LEU A 363 9.26 25.04 7.40
N THR A 364 8.71 24.61 6.27
CA THR A 364 9.35 23.60 5.40
C THR A 364 10.68 24.12 4.86
N SER A 365 11.65 23.22 4.67
CA SER A 365 12.94 23.65 4.10
C SER A 365 12.81 24.03 2.62
N LYS A 366 13.79 24.77 2.09
CA LYS A 366 13.76 25.28 0.71
C LYS A 366 14.81 24.59 -0.15
N ILE A 367 14.51 24.36 -1.42
CA ILE A 367 15.45 23.85 -2.43
C ILE A 367 15.45 24.79 -3.65
N THR A 368 16.55 24.86 -4.41
CA THR A 368 16.60 25.78 -5.57
C THR A 368 15.79 25.22 -6.73
N PHE A 369 15.06 26.08 -7.45
CA PHE A 369 14.26 25.67 -8.61
C PHE A 369 15.13 24.98 -9.67
N LYS A 370 16.32 25.55 -9.94
CA LYS A 370 17.28 24.96 -10.87
C LYS A 370 17.60 23.49 -10.55
N SER A 371 17.92 23.18 -9.29
CA SER A 371 18.24 21.80 -8.88
C SER A 371 17.06 20.82 -9.02
N VAL A 372 15.83 21.31 -8.87
CA VAL A 372 14.60 20.52 -9.11
C VAL A 372 14.46 20.21 -10.61
N ILE A 373 14.62 21.21 -11.49
CA ILE A 373 14.51 21.02 -12.93
C ILE A 373 15.64 20.12 -13.48
N GLU A 374 16.88 20.28 -13.02
CA GLU A 374 18.01 19.37 -13.33
C GLU A 374 17.72 17.92 -12.89
N THR A 375 17.05 17.74 -11.75
CA THR A 375 16.66 16.40 -11.27
C THR A 375 15.54 15.82 -12.13
N ILE A 376 14.51 16.60 -12.47
CA ILE A 376 13.43 16.14 -13.35
C ILE A 376 13.99 15.77 -14.72
N ASP A 377 14.88 16.58 -15.29
CA ASP A 377 15.50 16.34 -16.61
C ASP A 377 16.21 14.99 -16.68
N LYS A 378 16.96 14.65 -15.62
CA LYS A 378 17.70 13.39 -15.49
C LYS A 378 16.78 12.18 -15.30
N TYR A 379 15.70 12.29 -14.51
CA TYR A 379 14.91 11.13 -14.07
C TYR A 379 13.55 10.94 -14.76
N ALA A 380 13.04 11.94 -15.50
CA ALA A 380 11.71 11.92 -16.12
C ALA A 380 11.41 10.65 -16.94
N PHE A 381 12.32 10.30 -17.86
CA PHE A 381 12.07 9.27 -18.88
C PHE A 381 12.81 7.94 -18.64
N ILE A 382 13.32 7.74 -17.42
CA ILE A 382 14.19 6.59 -17.08
C ILE A 382 13.48 5.23 -17.07
N ASN A 383 12.23 5.19 -16.58
CA ASN A 383 11.41 3.96 -16.47
C ASN A 383 10.16 4.00 -17.35
N ASN A 384 9.89 5.15 -17.99
CA ASN A 384 8.62 5.45 -18.62
C ASN A 384 8.82 6.60 -19.62
N GLU A 385 8.64 6.32 -20.91
CA GLU A 385 8.86 7.28 -22.00
C GLU A 385 7.71 8.30 -22.14
N TYR A 386 6.55 8.05 -21.54
CA TYR A 386 5.36 8.88 -21.70
C TYR A 386 5.50 10.24 -21.00
N PRO A 387 4.80 11.29 -21.51
CA PRO A 387 5.02 12.67 -21.12
C PRO A 387 4.92 12.92 -19.63
N VAL A 388 5.71 13.87 -19.15
CA VAL A 388 5.65 14.39 -17.78
C VAL A 388 4.96 15.75 -17.78
N ILE A 389 3.91 15.91 -16.99
CA ILE A 389 3.26 17.20 -16.72
C ILE A 389 3.92 17.84 -15.50
N LEU A 390 4.45 19.04 -15.68
CA LEU A 390 5.01 19.87 -14.62
C LEU A 390 3.98 20.92 -14.19
N SER A 391 3.30 20.69 -13.08
CA SER A 391 2.36 21.64 -12.47
C SER A 391 3.15 22.70 -11.69
N ILE A 392 3.30 23.88 -12.28
CA ILE A 392 3.96 25.02 -11.64
C ILE A 392 2.91 25.84 -10.89
N GLU A 393 3.04 25.93 -9.57
CA GLU A 393 2.36 26.95 -8.78
C GLU A 393 3.31 28.15 -8.61
N ASN A 394 2.92 29.31 -9.12
CA ASN A 394 3.82 30.45 -9.31
C ASN A 394 3.49 31.63 -8.39
N HIS A 395 4.36 31.86 -7.41
CA HIS A 395 4.34 32.99 -6.47
C HIS A 395 5.52 33.95 -6.67
N CYS A 396 6.24 33.85 -7.79
CA CYS A 396 7.43 34.65 -8.09
C CYS A 396 7.11 36.03 -8.70
N SER A 397 7.98 36.99 -8.43
CA SER A 397 8.10 38.26 -9.16
C SER A 397 8.36 38.05 -10.66
N ILE A 398 7.98 39.02 -11.50
CA ILE A 398 8.17 38.92 -12.97
C ILE A 398 9.62 38.66 -13.37
N GLN A 399 10.59 39.23 -12.66
CA GLN A 399 12.02 38.97 -12.90
C GLN A 399 12.39 37.51 -12.64
N GLN A 400 11.91 36.92 -11.54
CA GLN A 400 12.15 35.51 -11.24
C GLN A 400 11.28 34.57 -12.10
N GLN A 401 10.11 34.99 -12.59
CA GLN A 401 9.35 34.24 -13.60
C GLN A 401 10.11 34.14 -14.93
N LYS A 402 10.80 35.20 -15.37
CA LYS A 402 11.71 35.14 -16.53
C LYS A 402 12.88 34.18 -16.27
N LYS A 403 13.40 34.11 -15.04
CA LYS A 403 14.40 33.10 -14.62
C LYS A 403 13.87 31.66 -14.64
N ILE A 404 12.64 31.42 -14.17
CA ILE A 404 11.96 30.12 -14.28
C ILE A 404 11.89 29.68 -15.75
N ALA A 405 11.41 30.56 -16.63
CA ALA A 405 11.31 30.29 -18.06
C ALA A 405 12.69 30.06 -18.72
N GLN A 406 13.72 30.81 -18.32
CA GLN A 406 15.11 30.61 -18.75
C GLN A 406 15.60 29.21 -18.37
N HIS A 407 15.53 28.84 -17.08
CA HIS A 407 15.99 27.54 -16.59
C HIS A 407 15.26 26.37 -17.27
N LEU A 408 13.93 26.47 -17.46
CA LEU A 408 13.14 25.46 -18.17
C LEU A 408 13.63 25.27 -19.61
N LYS A 409 13.84 26.36 -20.36
CA LYS A 409 14.33 26.31 -21.76
C LYS A 409 15.75 25.75 -21.86
N GLU A 410 16.67 26.21 -21.00
CA GLU A 410 18.09 25.81 -21.02
C GLU A 410 18.34 24.36 -20.60
N ILE A 411 17.55 23.85 -19.64
CA ILE A 411 17.73 22.50 -19.09
C ILE A 411 16.97 21.47 -19.92
N PHE A 412 15.65 21.66 -20.13
CA PHE A 412 14.83 20.65 -20.82
C PHE A 412 14.97 20.65 -22.34
N ARG A 413 15.31 21.80 -22.97
CA ARG A 413 15.63 21.89 -24.41
C ARG A 413 14.55 21.26 -25.30
N ASP A 414 14.91 20.25 -26.08
CA ASP A 414 14.05 19.48 -26.99
C ASP A 414 12.92 18.71 -26.28
N LYS A 415 13.06 18.40 -24.98
CA LYS A 415 11.98 17.80 -24.17
C LYS A 415 10.85 18.81 -23.93
N LEU A 416 11.13 20.11 -23.95
CA LEU A 416 10.13 21.17 -23.76
C LEU A 416 9.47 21.61 -25.08
N ASP A 417 10.11 21.36 -26.22
CA ASP A 417 9.58 21.75 -27.51
C ASP A 417 8.42 20.85 -27.97
N VAL A 418 7.24 21.46 -28.12
CA VAL A 418 6.02 20.83 -28.62
C VAL A 418 5.46 21.60 -29.84
N GLY A 419 6.28 22.43 -30.49
CA GLY A 419 5.88 23.34 -31.57
C GLY A 419 5.27 22.65 -32.78
N GLU A 420 5.83 21.51 -33.20
CA GLU A 420 5.35 20.75 -34.36
C GLU A 420 3.96 20.11 -34.14
N LEU A 421 3.58 19.88 -32.87
CA LEU A 421 2.27 19.33 -32.50
C LEU A 421 1.16 20.39 -32.50
N LEU A 422 1.49 21.67 -32.65
CA LEU A 422 0.55 22.81 -32.66
C LEU A 422 -0.11 23.05 -34.02
N ASN A 423 -0.47 21.99 -34.75
CA ASN A 423 -1.33 22.11 -35.93
C ASN A 423 -2.66 22.76 -35.50
N LYS A 424 -2.87 24.00 -35.96
CA LYS A 424 -3.78 25.02 -35.37
C LYS A 424 -5.28 24.71 -35.43
N GLU A 425 -5.67 23.50 -35.85
CA GLU A 425 -7.06 23.10 -36.07
C GLU A 425 -7.49 21.85 -35.27
N SER A 426 -6.58 21.20 -34.52
CA SER A 426 -6.95 20.02 -33.71
C SER A 426 -7.91 20.39 -32.57
N LYS A 427 -9.09 19.75 -32.56
CA LYS A 427 -10.10 19.88 -31.49
C LYS A 427 -9.91 18.89 -30.34
N THR A 428 -8.79 18.17 -30.30
CA THR A 428 -8.48 17.15 -29.29
C THR A 428 -7.06 17.30 -28.77
N LEU A 429 -6.83 16.90 -27.52
CA LEU A 429 -5.49 16.79 -26.96
C LEU A 429 -4.65 15.76 -27.75
N PRO A 430 -3.33 15.97 -27.86
CA PRO A 430 -2.42 14.96 -28.42
C PRO A 430 -2.43 13.65 -27.62
N SER A 431 -1.93 12.57 -28.22
CA SER A 431 -1.83 11.27 -27.56
C SER A 431 -0.56 11.12 -26.73
N PRO A 432 -0.54 10.26 -25.69
CA PRO A 432 0.68 9.90 -24.98
C PRO A 432 1.82 9.45 -25.90
N ASN A 433 1.54 8.67 -26.95
CA ASN A 433 2.54 8.26 -27.94
C ASN A 433 3.15 9.45 -28.69
N SER A 434 2.34 10.41 -29.15
CA SER A 434 2.82 11.62 -29.84
C SER A 434 3.63 12.56 -28.94
N LEU A 435 3.59 12.35 -27.62
CA LEU A 435 4.24 13.15 -26.59
C LEU A 435 5.38 12.41 -25.86
N LYS A 436 5.84 11.27 -26.37
CA LYS A 436 6.97 10.55 -25.77
C LYS A 436 8.20 11.46 -25.65
N GLY A 437 8.87 11.40 -24.48
CA GLY A 437 10.02 12.24 -24.14
C GLY A 437 9.71 13.72 -23.89
N LYS A 438 8.43 14.14 -23.90
CA LYS A 438 8.06 15.57 -23.74
C LYS A 438 7.64 15.93 -22.32
N ILE A 439 7.99 17.16 -21.92
CA ILE A 439 7.62 17.75 -20.63
C ILE A 439 6.65 18.90 -20.89
N LEU A 440 5.42 18.75 -20.38
CA LEU A 440 4.34 19.72 -20.54
C LEU A 440 4.27 20.65 -19.34
N ILE A 441 4.32 21.97 -19.56
CA ILE A 441 4.16 22.94 -18.47
C ILE A 441 2.67 23.19 -18.22
N LYS A 442 2.18 22.76 -17.05
CA LYS A 442 0.88 23.16 -16.53
C LYS A 442 1.06 24.45 -15.73
N GLY A 443 0.46 25.53 -16.20
CA GLY A 443 0.55 26.86 -15.62
C GLY A 443 -0.53 27.78 -16.18
N LYS A 444 -0.53 29.05 -15.78
CA LYS A 444 -1.48 30.06 -16.31
C LYS A 444 -0.93 30.63 -17.62
N ARG A 445 -1.82 31.00 -18.55
CA ARG A 445 -1.46 31.61 -19.84
C ARG A 445 -2.04 33.02 -19.97
N LEU A 446 -1.30 33.93 -20.59
CA LEU A 446 -1.78 35.26 -20.96
C LEU A 446 -2.92 35.18 -22.00
N PRO A 447 -3.97 36.00 -21.90
CA PRO A 447 -5.06 36.00 -22.88
C PRO A 447 -4.59 36.28 -24.33
N PRO A 448 -5.14 35.57 -25.33
CA PRO A 448 -4.67 35.65 -26.72
C PRO A 448 -4.96 36.98 -27.43
N TYR A 449 -5.74 37.88 -26.82
CA TYR A 449 -6.01 39.23 -27.34
C TYR A 449 -4.92 40.26 -27.00
N LEU A 450 -3.95 39.92 -26.13
CA LEU A 450 -2.83 40.79 -25.81
C LEU A 450 -1.82 40.79 -26.97
N SER A 451 -1.41 41.98 -27.44
CA SER A 451 -0.42 42.11 -28.53
C SER A 451 0.85 41.31 -28.21
N ALA A 452 1.53 40.81 -29.25
CA ALA A 452 2.77 40.05 -29.12
C ALA A 452 3.85 40.83 -28.33
N ASP A 453 3.83 42.16 -28.42
CA ASP A 453 4.80 43.09 -27.82
C ASP A 453 4.63 43.28 -26.30
N VAL A 454 3.56 42.73 -25.69
CA VAL A 454 3.23 42.92 -24.27
C VAL A 454 3.94 41.86 -23.42
N GLU A 455 5.04 42.23 -22.75
CA GLU A 455 5.87 41.31 -21.95
C GLU A 455 5.23 40.76 -20.66
N GLU A 456 4.26 41.46 -20.08
CA GLU A 456 3.56 41.03 -18.85
C GLU A 456 2.06 41.36 -18.90
N GLY A 457 1.25 40.59 -18.18
CA GLY A 457 -0.19 40.85 -18.04
C GLY A 457 -0.79 40.25 -16.78
N GLU A 458 -2.03 40.61 -16.47
CA GLU A 458 -2.75 40.06 -15.32
C GLU A 458 -3.54 38.79 -15.70
N VAL A 459 -3.46 37.78 -14.83
CA VAL A 459 -4.24 36.54 -14.92
C VAL A 459 -4.94 36.27 -13.58
N SER A 460 -6.04 35.53 -13.60
CA SER A 460 -6.82 35.20 -12.40
C SER A 460 -6.00 34.39 -11.39
N ASP A 461 -6.28 34.59 -10.11
CA ASP A 461 -5.68 33.86 -8.99
C ASP A 461 -6.72 33.03 -8.21
N ASP A 462 -7.56 32.33 -8.97
CA ASP A 462 -8.75 31.61 -8.48
C ASP A 462 -8.58 30.07 -8.62
N ASP A 463 -7.37 29.64 -9.00
CA ASP A 463 -6.93 28.29 -9.36
C ASP A 463 -5.63 27.85 -8.64
N SER A 464 -5.02 28.72 -7.83
CA SER A 464 -3.92 28.37 -6.92
C SER A 464 -4.44 27.49 -5.77
N ALA A 465 -3.65 26.51 -5.31
CA ALA A 465 -4.00 25.66 -4.16
C ALA A 465 -4.05 26.41 -2.82
N ASP A 466 -3.64 27.69 -2.85
CA ASP A 466 -3.54 28.66 -1.76
C ASP A 466 -4.92 29.12 -1.19
N GLU A 467 -5.82 28.16 -0.90
CA GLU A 467 -7.16 28.30 -0.28
C GLU A 467 -7.12 28.86 1.17
N ILE A 468 -5.94 29.22 1.67
CA ILE A 468 -5.74 29.88 2.95
C ILE A 468 -6.44 31.25 2.90
N GLU A 469 -7.55 31.39 3.64
CA GLU A 469 -8.32 32.64 3.75
C GLU A 469 -7.40 33.85 4.08
N ASP A 470 -7.74 35.05 3.58
CA ASP A 470 -6.86 36.23 3.66
C ASP A 470 -6.51 36.70 5.09
N ASP A 471 -7.31 36.32 6.08
CA ASP A 471 -7.02 36.58 7.50
C ASP A 471 -5.97 35.61 8.09
N PHE A 472 -5.60 34.58 7.32
CA PHE A 472 -4.60 33.54 7.65
C PHE A 472 -3.32 33.64 6.78
N LYS A 473 -3.21 34.67 5.92
CA LYS A 473 -1.96 35.06 5.25
C LYS A 473 -1.22 36.10 6.10
N LEU A 474 0.11 35.96 6.21
CA LEU A 474 0.92 36.81 7.09
C LEU A 474 1.01 38.25 6.53
N LYS A 475 0.19 39.17 7.05
CA LYS A 475 0.11 40.57 6.57
C LYS A 475 1.44 41.30 6.79
N ASN A 476 2.17 41.54 5.70
CA ASN A 476 3.50 42.14 5.71
C ASN A 476 3.42 43.63 6.11
N SER A 477 3.68 43.92 7.38
CA SER A 477 3.41 45.22 7.99
C SER A 477 4.66 46.10 8.04
N GLY A 478 4.88 46.90 6.99
CA GLY A 478 5.66 48.15 7.02
C GLY A 478 7.16 48.11 7.42
N SER A 479 8.04 48.33 6.44
CA SER A 479 9.45 48.78 6.55
C SER A 479 10.48 47.96 7.36
N ASN A 480 10.08 47.09 8.27
CA ASN A 480 10.94 46.09 8.90
C ASN A 480 10.14 44.78 8.94
N GLY A 481 10.60 43.76 8.22
CA GLY A 481 9.89 42.49 8.08
C GLY A 481 9.57 41.83 9.44
N PRO A 482 8.50 41.02 9.52
CA PRO A 482 8.10 40.37 10.76
C PRO A 482 9.26 39.54 11.33
N SER A 483 9.52 39.68 12.63
CA SER A 483 10.64 38.99 13.27
C SER A 483 10.42 37.48 13.24
N GLN A 484 11.51 36.72 13.17
CA GLN A 484 11.45 35.25 13.09
C GLN A 484 10.56 34.63 14.19
N HIS A 485 10.58 35.22 15.40
CA HIS A 485 9.77 34.80 16.54
C HIS A 485 8.27 35.16 16.41
N GLN A 486 7.91 36.21 15.66
CA GLN A 486 6.51 36.53 15.33
C GLN A 486 5.96 35.55 14.29
N VAL A 487 6.76 35.23 13.26
CA VAL A 487 6.43 34.21 12.23
C VAL A 487 6.23 32.85 12.90
N GLU A 488 7.15 32.44 13.77
CA GLU A 488 7.07 31.16 14.49
C GLU A 488 5.86 31.09 15.44
N SER A 489 5.57 32.16 16.18
CA SER A 489 4.40 32.24 17.06
C SER A 489 3.08 32.18 16.29
N TYR A 490 3.04 32.81 15.11
CA TYR A 490 1.90 32.76 14.20
C TYR A 490 1.67 31.34 13.64
N ILE A 491 2.74 30.71 13.13
CA ILE A 491 2.68 29.34 12.59
C ILE A 491 2.25 28.33 13.67
N ARG A 492 2.71 28.48 14.92
CA ARG A 492 2.23 27.64 16.05
C ARG A 492 0.73 27.79 16.30
N LYS A 493 0.20 29.02 16.32
CA LYS A 493 -1.25 29.24 16.49
C LYS A 493 -2.06 28.70 15.32
N LYS A 494 -1.52 28.79 14.10
CA LYS A 494 -2.11 28.21 12.88
C LYS A 494 -2.14 26.67 12.94
N LEU A 495 -1.03 26.04 13.33
CA LEU A 495 -0.92 24.60 13.60
C LEU A 495 -1.98 24.16 14.62
N ASP A 496 -2.07 24.84 15.77
CA ASP A 496 -3.05 24.55 16.83
C ASP A 496 -4.52 24.74 16.41
N SER A 497 -4.79 25.50 15.34
CA SER A 497 -6.15 25.71 14.79
C SER A 497 -6.49 24.61 13.78
N LEU A 498 -5.63 24.43 12.78
CA LEU A 498 -5.82 23.44 11.71
C LEU A 498 -5.76 21.99 12.25
N VAL A 499 -4.96 21.73 13.30
CA VAL A 499 -4.97 20.43 14.02
C VAL A 499 -6.27 20.21 14.79
N LYS A 500 -7.02 21.25 15.18
CA LYS A 500 -8.37 21.11 15.76
C LYS A 500 -9.46 20.96 14.71
N GLU A 501 -9.28 21.53 13.53
CA GLU A 501 -10.25 21.45 12.42
C GLU A 501 -10.16 20.10 11.68
N SER A 502 -8.95 19.58 11.43
CA SER A 502 -8.74 18.23 10.89
C SER A 502 -9.41 17.13 11.72
N GLN A 503 -9.43 17.28 13.06
CA GLN A 503 -10.15 16.37 13.99
C GLN A 503 -11.68 16.28 13.75
N ILE A 504 -12.26 17.15 12.92
CA ILE A 504 -13.70 17.21 12.65
C ILE A 504 -14.07 16.48 11.35
N GLY A 505 -13.13 16.34 10.40
CA GLY A 505 -13.35 15.76 9.07
C GLY A 505 -13.18 14.25 8.96
N ASP A 506 -12.20 13.66 9.65
CA ASP A 506 -11.80 12.26 9.48
C ASP A 506 -12.74 11.26 10.19
N LYS A 507 -13.98 11.13 9.69
CA LYS A 507 -14.96 10.12 10.13
C LYS A 507 -15.08 8.91 9.20
N GLU A 508 -14.40 8.90 8.05
CA GLU A 508 -14.55 7.84 7.04
C GLU A 508 -13.52 6.71 7.15
N ASP A 509 -12.35 6.92 7.77
CA ASP A 509 -11.31 5.88 7.95
C ASP A 509 -11.07 5.53 9.42
N THR A 510 -11.47 4.32 9.83
CA THR A 510 -11.19 3.76 11.17
C THR A 510 -9.71 3.58 11.45
N ASP A 511 -8.90 3.40 10.42
CA ASP A 511 -7.51 2.94 10.52
C ASP A 511 -6.51 4.09 10.72
N SER A 512 -6.98 5.35 10.78
CA SER A 512 -6.18 6.55 11.07
C SER A 512 -5.77 6.66 12.55
N PHE A 513 -5.24 5.59 13.15
CA PHE A 513 -4.76 5.61 14.55
C PHE A 513 -3.31 6.09 14.65
N SER A 514 -2.44 5.63 13.75
CA SER A 514 -0.99 5.90 13.74
C SER A 514 -0.67 7.38 13.52
N ILE A 515 -1.43 8.06 12.64
CA ILE A 515 -1.33 9.49 12.36
C ILE A 515 -1.57 10.35 13.62
N ARG A 516 -2.57 9.98 14.42
CA ARG A 516 -2.90 10.66 15.70
C ARG A 516 -1.82 10.50 16.77
N ALA A 517 -0.96 9.48 16.66
CA ALA A 517 0.23 9.34 17.50
C ALA A 517 1.37 10.24 17.01
N LEU A 518 1.60 10.31 15.70
CA LEU A 518 2.61 11.16 15.08
C LEU A 518 2.39 12.64 15.43
N LEU A 519 1.16 13.15 15.28
CA LEU A 519 0.81 14.55 15.62
C LEU A 519 1.12 14.91 17.09
N ARG A 520 0.98 13.97 18.04
CA ARG A 520 1.38 14.19 19.45
C ARG A 520 2.89 14.24 19.61
N ALA A 521 3.61 13.31 18.97
CA ALA A 521 5.06 13.24 19.04
C ALA A 521 5.71 14.53 18.47
N THR A 522 5.21 15.07 17.36
CA THR A 522 5.72 16.32 16.77
C THR A 522 5.47 17.53 17.70
N HIS A 523 4.28 17.61 18.30
CA HIS A 523 3.94 18.67 19.27
C HIS A 523 4.81 18.60 20.54
N GLU A 524 5.05 17.40 21.08
CA GLU A 524 5.92 17.20 22.25
C GLU A 524 7.40 17.46 21.95
N GLY A 525 7.89 17.04 20.76
CA GLY A 525 9.25 17.28 20.29
C GLY A 525 9.60 18.76 20.10
N LEU A 526 8.66 19.55 19.57
CA LEU A 526 8.78 21.02 19.50
C LEU A 526 8.88 21.65 20.89
N HIS A 527 8.09 21.18 21.86
CA HIS A 527 8.08 21.74 23.20
C HIS A 527 9.35 21.40 24.02
N MET A 528 10.05 20.32 23.68
CA MET A 528 11.34 19.96 24.30
C MET A 528 12.54 20.71 23.71
N ASN A 529 12.65 20.84 22.39
CA ASN A 529 13.82 21.46 21.75
C ASN A 529 14.00 22.95 22.15
N LEU A 530 12.91 23.71 22.32
CA LEU A 530 13.04 25.12 22.73
C LEU A 530 13.43 25.31 24.20
N LYS A 531 13.15 24.34 25.08
CA LYS A 531 13.64 24.38 26.48
C LYS A 531 15.15 24.13 26.59
N GLN A 532 15.77 23.56 25.56
CA GLN A 532 17.24 23.46 25.49
C GLN A 532 17.86 24.76 24.96
N ASN A 533 17.25 25.41 23.95
CA ASN A 533 17.76 26.68 23.41
C ASN A 533 17.61 27.89 24.33
N SER A 534 16.72 27.87 25.33
CA SER A 534 16.61 28.94 26.33
C SER A 534 17.72 28.95 27.38
N ASN A 535 18.51 27.88 27.52
CA ASN A 535 19.42 27.69 28.66
C ASN A 535 20.90 27.98 28.36
N LEU A 536 21.22 28.59 27.21
CA LEU A 536 22.60 28.83 26.76
C LEU A 536 23.04 30.31 26.80
N LYS A 537 22.20 31.22 27.30
CA LYS A 537 22.57 32.63 27.55
C LYS A 537 21.91 33.16 28.83
N GLU A 538 22.55 32.89 29.97
CA GLU A 538 22.78 33.88 31.04
C GLU A 538 23.60 33.28 32.17
N GLY A 539 24.83 33.78 32.32
CA GLY A 539 25.65 33.47 33.49
C GLY A 539 26.44 34.71 33.89
N ILE A 540 26.08 35.30 35.03
CA ILE A 540 26.99 35.78 36.11
C ILE A 540 26.24 36.70 37.10
N LYS A 541 25.94 36.15 38.29
CA LYS A 541 25.95 36.78 39.64
C LYS A 541 24.94 37.94 39.90
N LYS A 542 24.28 38.05 41.07
CA LYS A 542 24.49 37.42 42.40
C LYS A 542 23.22 37.59 43.28
N SER A 543 22.91 36.61 44.13
CA SER A 543 22.51 36.71 45.56
C SER A 543 21.41 37.74 45.98
N THR A 544 20.38 37.45 46.80
CA THR A 544 20.41 36.68 48.08
C THR A 544 18.98 36.36 48.60
N SER A 545 18.85 35.36 49.49
CA SER A 545 17.82 35.23 50.56
C SER A 545 16.35 34.82 50.26
N ARG A 546 16.14 33.48 50.27
CA ARG A 546 15.22 32.69 51.13
C ARG A 546 13.79 33.18 51.50
N SER A 547 12.80 32.41 51.01
CA SER A 547 11.64 31.77 51.69
C SER A 547 10.55 32.59 52.42
N PHE A 548 9.27 32.34 52.08
CA PHE A 548 8.20 31.70 52.91
C PHE A 548 6.93 31.50 52.00
N ILE A 549 6.29 30.31 51.91
CA ILE A 549 5.04 29.88 52.60
C ILE A 549 3.87 30.90 52.44
N SER A 550 2.62 30.59 52.02
CA SER A 550 1.94 29.35 51.58
C SER A 550 0.54 29.61 50.94
N ASN A 551 -0.04 28.57 50.32
CA ASN A 551 -1.49 28.24 50.24
C ASN A 551 -2.58 29.34 50.32
N LEU A 552 -3.50 29.35 49.34
CA LEU A 552 -4.91 29.09 49.65
C LEU A 552 -5.67 28.46 48.46
N LYS A 553 -6.51 27.46 48.75
CA LYS A 553 -7.53 26.94 47.83
C LYS A 553 -8.86 27.59 48.14
N HIS A 554 -9.62 28.04 47.14
CA HIS A 554 -11.08 27.95 47.22
C HIS A 554 -11.69 27.48 45.91
N LYS A 555 -12.49 26.41 46.02
CA LYS A 555 -13.33 25.84 44.96
C LYS A 555 -14.75 26.32 45.20
N ARG A 556 -15.40 26.92 44.21
CA ARG A 556 -16.86 27.13 44.21
C ARG A 556 -17.43 26.89 42.83
N HIS A 557 -18.50 26.12 42.76
CA HIS A 557 -19.22 25.85 41.52
C HIS A 557 -20.10 27.04 41.14
N SER A 558 -20.20 27.32 39.84
CA SER A 558 -21.44 27.83 39.24
C SER A 558 -21.55 27.34 37.80
N LYS A 559 -22.73 26.87 37.40
CA LYS A 559 -23.10 26.71 35.99
C LYS A 559 -23.76 28.03 35.57
N SER A 560 -23.33 28.63 34.47
CA SER A 560 -24.21 29.53 33.72
C SER A 560 -24.10 29.25 32.22
N ARG A 561 -25.24 29.41 31.55
CA ARG A 561 -25.50 29.10 30.15
C ARG A 561 -25.89 30.42 29.53
N PHE A 562 -25.00 31.05 28.76
CA PHE A 562 -25.32 32.32 28.11
C PHE A 562 -25.83 32.12 26.69
N LYS A 563 -26.94 32.80 26.43
CA LYS A 563 -27.71 32.87 25.20
C LYS A 563 -27.99 34.36 25.02
N SER A 564 -27.39 35.01 24.03
CA SER A 564 -27.64 36.43 23.73
C SER A 564 -28.81 36.52 22.74
N GLN A 565 -29.88 37.17 23.17
CA GLN A 565 -31.06 37.45 22.35
C GLN A 565 -30.88 38.73 21.53
N SER A 566 -31.70 38.83 20.48
CA SER A 566 -32.08 40.06 19.81
C SER A 566 -32.77 41.05 20.76
N SER A 567 -32.72 42.32 20.39
CA SER A 567 -33.67 43.34 20.83
C SER A 567 -33.93 44.30 19.67
N ASP A 568 -35.07 44.13 19.02
CA ASP A 568 -35.65 45.12 18.14
C ASP A 568 -36.29 46.24 18.99
N THR A 569 -36.20 47.48 18.51
CA THR A 569 -37.06 48.59 18.94
C THR A 569 -37.36 49.44 17.71
N GLU A 570 -38.63 49.43 17.30
CA GLU A 570 -39.19 50.32 16.28
C GLU A 570 -39.62 51.64 16.94
N GLU A 571 -39.43 52.77 16.27
CA GLU A 571 -40.28 53.95 16.47
C GLU A 571 -40.30 54.81 15.19
N ASP A 572 -41.49 55.31 14.83
CA ASP A 572 -41.78 55.94 13.54
C ASP A 572 -41.31 57.40 13.41
N GLY A 573 -41.01 57.83 12.17
CA GLY A 573 -40.68 59.21 11.84
C GLY A 573 -40.92 59.55 10.36
N LEU A 574 -42.13 60.00 10.03
CA LEU A 574 -42.51 60.45 8.69
C LEU A 574 -41.92 61.82 8.33
N GLN A 575 -41.23 61.92 7.20
CA GLN A 575 -41.15 63.17 6.42
C GLN A 575 -40.84 62.93 4.93
N GLU A 576 -41.65 63.52 4.05
CA GLU A 576 -41.52 63.42 2.60
C GLU A 576 -40.53 64.46 2.03
N ALA A 577 -39.72 64.08 1.03
CA ALA A 577 -39.32 64.97 -0.05
C ALA A 577 -38.82 64.20 -1.29
N SER A 578 -39.31 64.58 -2.46
CA SER A 578 -39.10 64.01 -3.80
C SER A 578 -37.65 64.02 -4.35
N GLY A 579 -37.30 63.02 -5.19
CA GLY A 579 -36.18 63.13 -6.14
C GLY A 579 -35.84 61.82 -6.89
N LYS A 580 -35.86 61.85 -8.24
CA LYS A 580 -35.50 60.71 -9.11
C LYS A 580 -33.98 60.51 -9.19
N ASP A 581 -33.47 59.28 -9.30
CA ASP A 581 -33.11 58.67 -10.60
C ASP A 581 -32.78 57.15 -10.49
N VAL A 582 -32.65 56.48 -11.64
CA VAL A 582 -32.50 55.02 -11.77
C VAL A 582 -31.05 54.55 -11.50
N GLY A 583 -30.88 53.64 -10.53
CA GLY A 583 -29.59 53.01 -10.20
C GLY A 583 -29.69 51.49 -10.02
N GLN A 584 -28.77 50.74 -10.65
CA GLN A 584 -28.71 49.28 -10.58
C GLN A 584 -28.38 48.77 -9.15
N PRO A 585 -28.90 47.61 -8.72
CA PRO A 585 -28.50 46.99 -7.46
C PRO A 585 -27.09 46.38 -7.60
N ASN A 586 -26.08 47.11 -7.09
CA ASN A 586 -24.72 46.63 -6.94
C ASN A 586 -24.67 45.40 -6.01
N ARG A 587 -24.65 44.19 -6.58
CA ARG A 587 -24.14 43.01 -5.87
C ARG A 587 -22.64 43.15 -5.76
N SER A 588 -22.16 43.46 -4.56
CA SER A 588 -20.73 43.50 -4.19
C SER A 588 -20.10 42.11 -4.27
N GLY A 589 -19.75 41.67 -5.47
CA GLY A 589 -18.91 40.50 -5.66
C GLY A 589 -17.53 40.74 -5.07
N ARG A 590 -16.97 39.75 -4.36
CA ARG A 590 -15.53 39.71 -4.05
C ARG A 590 -14.78 39.88 -5.38
N ARG A 591 -13.95 40.93 -5.51
CA ARG A 591 -13.05 41.07 -6.67
C ARG A 591 -12.19 39.80 -6.75
N ARG A 592 -12.20 39.11 -7.88
CA ARG A 592 -11.26 38.02 -8.15
C ARG A 592 -9.85 38.58 -8.02
N LYS A 593 -8.99 37.87 -7.28
CA LYS A 593 -7.57 38.22 -7.21
C LYS A 593 -6.93 38.00 -8.57
N THR A 594 -5.95 38.81 -8.91
CA THR A 594 -5.11 38.65 -10.10
C THR A 594 -3.64 38.62 -9.69
N ILE A 595 -2.84 37.84 -10.43
CA ILE A 595 -1.38 37.89 -10.35
C ILE A 595 -0.82 38.41 -11.68
N LYS A 596 0.35 39.04 -11.62
CA LYS A 596 1.12 39.37 -12.82
C LYS A 596 1.84 38.13 -13.34
N LEU A 597 1.72 37.89 -14.64
CA LEU A 597 2.34 36.80 -15.37
C LEU A 597 3.26 37.33 -16.47
N SER A 598 4.48 36.81 -16.52
CA SER A 598 5.46 37.07 -17.58
C SER A 598 5.09 36.28 -18.85
N ARG A 599 5.23 36.91 -20.01
CA ARG A 599 5.06 36.25 -21.32
C ARG A 599 6.02 35.07 -21.48
N ASP A 600 7.27 35.20 -21.04
CA ASP A 600 8.28 34.14 -21.13
C ASP A 600 7.84 32.81 -20.51
N LEU A 601 7.07 32.87 -19.42
CA LEU A 601 6.53 31.71 -18.71
C LEU A 601 5.17 31.28 -19.28
N SER A 602 4.31 32.24 -19.66
CA SER A 602 3.04 32.01 -20.34
C SER A 602 3.19 31.21 -21.64
N ASP A 603 4.19 31.53 -22.45
CA ASP A 603 4.36 30.94 -23.78
C ASP A 603 4.86 29.48 -23.75
N LEU A 604 5.31 29.00 -22.57
CA LEU A 604 5.60 27.59 -22.33
C LEU A 604 4.33 26.75 -22.06
N VAL A 605 3.18 27.39 -21.78
CA VAL A 605 1.92 26.73 -21.45
C VAL A 605 1.12 26.45 -22.72
N VAL A 606 1.28 25.24 -23.25
CA VAL A 606 0.72 24.85 -24.55
C VAL A 606 -0.60 24.05 -24.41
N PHE A 607 -0.53 22.80 -23.93
CA PHE A 607 -1.68 21.88 -23.84
C PHE A 607 -2.33 21.80 -22.45
N THR A 608 -1.80 22.55 -21.48
CA THR A 608 -2.12 22.39 -20.05
C THR A 608 -2.34 23.75 -19.36
N ASN A 609 -3.15 24.61 -19.95
CA ASN A 609 -3.51 25.92 -19.42
C ASN A 609 -4.43 25.82 -18.20
N SER A 610 -3.93 26.18 -17.01
CA SER A 610 -4.74 26.29 -15.80
C SER A 610 -5.75 27.43 -15.94
N VAL A 611 -7.04 27.14 -15.72
CA VAL A 611 -8.12 28.13 -15.78
C VAL A 611 -8.91 28.15 -14.47
N ALA A 612 -9.24 29.36 -14.00
CA ALA A 612 -10.17 29.59 -12.91
C ALA A 612 -11.48 28.81 -13.12
N SER A 613 -11.84 27.97 -12.15
CA SER A 613 -13.05 27.14 -12.25
C SER A 613 -14.30 28.01 -12.13
N GLN A 614 -14.85 28.40 -13.28
CA GLN A 614 -16.11 29.12 -13.36
C GLN A 614 -17.27 28.21 -12.93
N ALA A 615 -18.39 28.81 -12.50
CA ALA A 615 -19.55 28.07 -12.00
C ALA A 615 -20.26 27.19 -13.06
N CYS A 616 -19.87 27.32 -14.33
CA CYS A 616 -20.31 26.51 -15.45
C CYS A 616 -19.14 25.68 -16.01
N LEU A 617 -19.37 24.37 -16.12
CA LEU A 617 -18.59 23.44 -16.94
C LEU A 617 -19.07 23.60 -18.40
N GLU A 618 -18.80 24.77 -18.99
CA GLU A 618 -19.16 25.10 -20.37
C GLU A 618 -18.05 24.70 -21.35
N GLU A 619 -18.39 24.57 -22.64
CA GLU A 619 -17.45 24.16 -23.68
C GLU A 619 -16.26 25.13 -23.77
N SER A 620 -15.06 24.63 -23.49
CA SER A 620 -13.83 25.41 -23.53
C SER A 620 -12.73 24.69 -24.30
N THR A 621 -11.65 25.39 -24.61
CA THR A 621 -10.53 24.85 -25.39
C THR A 621 -9.97 23.56 -24.77
N PRO A 622 -9.72 22.48 -25.53
CA PRO A 622 -9.23 21.19 -25.02
C PRO A 622 -7.98 21.28 -24.14
N GLY A 623 -7.10 22.24 -24.43
CA GLY A 623 -5.88 22.52 -23.65
C GLY A 623 -6.10 23.21 -22.29
N ASN A 624 -7.35 23.49 -21.88
CA ASN A 624 -7.65 24.05 -20.57
C ASN A 624 -7.79 22.94 -19.52
N VAL A 625 -7.17 23.14 -18.37
CA VAL A 625 -7.16 22.25 -17.20
C VAL A 625 -7.87 22.94 -16.04
N LEU A 626 -8.82 22.24 -15.40
CA LEU A 626 -9.46 22.73 -14.17
C LEU A 626 -8.89 22.03 -12.94
N SER A 627 -8.33 22.81 -12.02
CA SER A 627 -7.92 22.36 -10.68
C SER A 627 -9.06 22.48 -9.67
N PHE A 628 -9.21 21.49 -8.79
CA PHE A 628 -10.20 21.46 -7.70
C PHE A 628 -9.57 20.92 -6.41
N SER A 629 -9.81 21.58 -5.27
CA SER A 629 -9.57 20.98 -3.96
C SER A 629 -10.51 19.79 -3.73
N GLU A 630 -10.10 18.82 -2.91
CA GLU A 630 -10.89 17.62 -2.63
C GLU A 630 -12.35 17.93 -2.22
N ALA A 631 -12.57 18.97 -1.40
CA ALA A 631 -13.91 19.36 -0.95
C ALA A 631 -14.79 19.88 -2.11
N ARG A 632 -14.22 20.69 -3.01
CA ARG A 632 -14.92 21.20 -4.19
C ARG A 632 -15.17 20.09 -5.21
N ALA A 633 -14.19 19.22 -5.42
CA ALA A 633 -14.32 18.05 -6.29
C ALA A 633 -15.42 17.10 -5.76
N GLN A 634 -15.45 16.82 -4.45
CA GLN A 634 -16.47 15.99 -3.81
C GLN A 634 -17.88 16.56 -4.02
N GLN A 635 -18.08 17.87 -3.86
CA GLN A 635 -19.37 18.52 -4.16
C GLN A 635 -19.79 18.37 -5.63
N LEU A 636 -18.85 18.47 -6.56
CA LEU A 636 -19.13 18.28 -8.00
C LEU A 636 -19.48 16.82 -8.33
N VAL A 637 -18.80 15.85 -7.72
CA VAL A 637 -19.15 14.42 -7.84
C VAL A 637 -20.57 14.15 -7.32
N HIS A 638 -20.96 14.73 -6.17
CA HIS A 638 -22.28 14.49 -5.58
C HIS A 638 -23.43 15.18 -6.32
N HIS A 639 -23.21 16.36 -6.89
CA HIS A 639 -24.29 17.20 -7.44
C HIS A 639 -24.27 17.37 -8.96
N ARG A 640 -23.15 17.06 -9.64
CA ARG A 640 -22.92 17.36 -11.07
C ARG A 640 -22.10 16.30 -11.81
N ALA A 641 -22.09 15.03 -11.35
CA ALA A 641 -21.30 13.93 -11.92
C ALA A 641 -21.35 13.85 -13.46
N GLU A 642 -22.54 13.86 -14.06
CA GLU A 642 -22.72 13.75 -15.52
C GLU A 642 -22.01 14.86 -16.31
N ARG A 643 -21.99 16.09 -15.77
CA ARG A 643 -21.29 17.22 -16.39
C ARG A 643 -19.77 17.09 -16.23
N LEU A 644 -19.30 16.55 -15.10
CA LEU A 644 -17.88 16.32 -14.85
C LEU A 644 -17.34 15.19 -15.73
N ILE A 645 -18.12 14.11 -15.93
CA ILE A 645 -17.84 13.05 -16.92
C ILE A 645 -17.74 13.65 -18.33
N SER A 646 -18.73 14.44 -18.73
CA SER A 646 -18.78 15.08 -20.07
C SER A 646 -17.61 16.05 -20.31
N PHE A 647 -17.15 16.75 -19.26
CA PHE A 647 -15.97 17.60 -19.28
C PHE A 647 -14.69 16.77 -19.44
N ASN A 648 -14.51 15.74 -18.62
CA ASN A 648 -13.31 14.90 -18.62
C ASN A 648 -13.12 14.08 -19.92
N GLN A 649 -14.19 13.83 -20.68
CA GLN A 649 -14.11 13.25 -22.04
C GLN A 649 -13.35 14.12 -23.06
N ARG A 650 -13.09 15.40 -22.75
CA ARG A 650 -12.51 16.39 -23.71
C ARG A 650 -11.37 17.22 -23.13
N GLN A 651 -11.29 17.29 -21.81
CA GLN A 651 -10.40 18.17 -21.06
C GLN A 651 -9.82 17.45 -19.85
N LEU A 652 -8.75 18.02 -19.27
CA LEU A 652 -8.13 17.49 -18.06
C LEU A 652 -8.71 18.16 -16.80
N SER A 653 -8.96 17.37 -15.77
CA SER A 653 -9.17 17.86 -14.40
C SER A 653 -8.06 17.40 -13.46
N ARG A 654 -7.66 18.29 -12.55
CA ARG A 654 -6.75 18.02 -11.43
C ARG A 654 -7.51 18.10 -10.11
N ILE A 655 -7.31 17.11 -9.25
CA ILE A 655 -7.80 17.13 -7.87
C ILE A 655 -6.59 17.10 -6.95
N TYR A 656 -6.59 17.93 -5.91
CA TYR A 656 -5.51 17.97 -4.93
C TYR A 656 -6.05 17.93 -3.48
N PRO A 657 -5.23 17.46 -2.52
CA PRO A 657 -5.65 17.34 -1.12
C PRO A 657 -5.99 18.70 -0.51
N SER A 658 -6.87 18.70 0.50
CA SER A 658 -7.17 19.92 1.25
C SER A 658 -5.98 20.38 2.09
N ALA A 659 -5.79 21.70 2.20
CA ALA A 659 -4.83 22.31 3.13
C ALA A 659 -5.02 21.93 4.61
N TYR A 660 -6.18 21.36 4.98
CA TYR A 660 -6.40 20.79 6.32
C TYR A 660 -5.61 19.48 6.57
N ARG A 661 -5.13 18.79 5.53
CA ARG A 661 -4.31 17.56 5.61
C ARG A 661 -2.84 17.88 5.93
N ILE A 662 -2.61 18.52 7.07
CA ILE A 662 -1.27 18.91 7.56
C ILE A 662 -0.33 17.72 7.65
N ASP A 663 -0.86 16.57 8.07
CA ASP A 663 -0.16 15.29 8.18
C ASP A 663 0.24 14.67 6.84
N SER A 664 -0.10 15.32 5.72
CA SER A 664 0.03 14.79 4.36
C SER A 664 -0.82 13.54 4.12
N SER A 665 -1.92 13.34 4.86
CA SER A 665 -2.90 12.29 4.55
C SER A 665 -3.43 12.41 3.12
N ASN A 666 -3.99 11.32 2.62
CA ASN A 666 -4.54 11.22 1.27
C ASN A 666 -6.04 10.96 1.33
N PHE A 667 -6.81 11.68 0.50
CA PHE A 667 -8.22 11.37 0.25
C PHE A 667 -8.36 10.10 -0.58
N ASN A 668 -9.54 9.48 -0.59
CA ASN A 668 -9.83 8.33 -1.45
C ASN A 668 -9.91 8.75 -2.94
N PRO A 669 -9.03 8.26 -3.84
CA PRO A 669 -9.00 8.69 -5.23
C PRO A 669 -10.13 8.11 -6.10
N GLN A 670 -10.72 6.97 -5.71
CA GLN A 670 -11.67 6.22 -6.55
C GLN A 670 -12.91 7.03 -6.99
N PRO A 671 -13.57 7.85 -6.15
CA PRO A 671 -14.74 8.64 -6.57
C PRO A 671 -14.42 9.63 -7.71
N TYR A 672 -13.17 10.08 -7.83
CA TYR A 672 -12.74 11.00 -8.89
C TYR A 672 -12.38 10.24 -10.17
N TRP A 673 -11.72 9.08 -10.06
CA TRP A 673 -11.53 8.19 -11.21
C TRP A 673 -12.86 7.69 -11.79
N ASN A 674 -13.87 7.43 -10.94
CA ASN A 674 -15.22 7.02 -11.35
C ASN A 674 -15.94 8.05 -12.24
N VAL A 675 -15.57 9.34 -12.16
CA VAL A 675 -16.07 10.41 -13.06
C VAL A 675 -15.03 10.83 -14.11
N GLY A 676 -13.97 10.04 -14.27
CA GLY A 676 -12.95 10.19 -15.31
C GLY A 676 -11.87 11.24 -15.05
N CYS A 677 -11.75 11.77 -13.82
CA CYS A 677 -10.72 12.77 -13.54
C CYS A 677 -9.32 12.17 -13.69
N GLN A 678 -8.46 12.84 -14.47
CA GLN A 678 -7.18 12.28 -14.90
C GLN A 678 -6.05 12.53 -13.91
N LEU A 679 -5.94 13.76 -13.41
CA LEU A 679 -4.82 14.22 -12.56
C LEU A 679 -5.22 14.21 -11.08
N VAL A 680 -5.52 13.03 -10.53
CA VAL A 680 -5.89 12.86 -9.11
C VAL A 680 -4.60 12.84 -8.28
N ALA A 681 -4.19 13.99 -7.76
CA ALA A 681 -2.89 14.19 -7.12
C ALA A 681 -2.91 13.76 -5.65
N LEU A 682 -1.92 12.93 -5.26
CA LEU A 682 -1.76 12.42 -3.91
C LEU A 682 -0.39 12.80 -3.33
N ASN A 683 -0.30 12.88 -2.00
CA ASN A 683 0.95 13.01 -1.25
C ASN A 683 1.70 11.67 -1.30
N TYR A 684 2.72 11.55 -2.16
CA TYR A 684 3.46 10.29 -2.37
C TYR A 684 4.19 9.80 -1.12
N GLN A 685 4.71 10.71 -0.29
CA GLN A 685 5.45 10.42 0.94
C GLN A 685 4.62 9.73 2.04
N THR A 686 3.29 9.62 1.86
CA THR A 686 2.37 9.05 2.84
C THR A 686 1.87 7.68 2.40
N GLU A 687 2.46 6.64 2.99
CA GLU A 687 1.99 5.25 2.86
C GLU A 687 0.57 5.06 3.42
N GLY A 688 -0.10 3.99 2.96
CA GLY A 688 -1.41 3.58 3.46
C GLY A 688 -2.38 3.24 2.33
N ARG A 689 -3.66 3.00 2.69
CA ARG A 689 -4.70 2.50 1.76
C ARG A 689 -4.75 3.27 0.45
N MET A 690 -4.79 4.60 0.48
CA MET A 690 -4.98 5.40 -0.74
C MET A 690 -3.76 5.35 -1.67
N MET A 691 -2.54 5.29 -1.13
CA MET A 691 -1.32 5.12 -1.94
C MET A 691 -1.20 3.69 -2.50
N GLN A 692 -1.65 2.68 -1.75
CA GLN A 692 -1.76 1.30 -2.24
C GLN A 692 -2.77 1.20 -3.41
N LEU A 693 -3.90 1.91 -3.36
CA LEU A 693 -4.83 1.99 -4.50
C LEU A 693 -4.19 2.67 -5.72
N ASN A 694 -3.48 3.78 -5.51
CA ASN A 694 -2.76 4.50 -6.56
C ASN A 694 -1.69 3.61 -7.22
N ARG A 695 -0.80 2.99 -6.44
CA ARG A 695 0.15 2.00 -6.95
C ARG A 695 -0.56 0.91 -7.72
N SER A 696 -1.62 0.32 -7.17
CA SER A 696 -2.31 -0.82 -7.78
C SER A 696 -3.01 -0.47 -9.10
N LYS A 697 -3.50 0.77 -9.25
CA LYS A 697 -4.03 1.29 -10.51
C LYS A 697 -2.91 1.50 -11.53
N PHE A 698 -1.77 2.04 -11.10
CA PHE A 698 -0.64 2.41 -11.97
C PHE A 698 0.54 1.41 -11.97
N MET A 699 0.35 0.17 -11.50
CA MET A 699 1.33 -0.92 -11.69
C MET A 699 1.51 -1.23 -13.18
N VAL A 700 0.48 -0.96 -13.98
CA VAL A 700 0.53 -1.03 -15.43
C VAL A 700 1.02 0.33 -15.94
N PRO A 701 1.98 0.41 -16.90
CA PRO A 701 2.64 1.66 -17.30
C PRO A 701 1.71 2.79 -17.81
N SER A 702 0.45 2.47 -18.10
CA SER A 702 -0.65 3.37 -18.39
C SER A 702 -1.96 2.77 -17.89
N THR A 703 -2.98 3.59 -17.63
CA THR A 703 -4.37 3.11 -17.56
C THR A 703 -5.31 4.02 -18.34
N ARG A 704 -6.06 3.42 -19.27
CA ARG A 704 -7.12 4.13 -20.00
C ARG A 704 -8.27 4.49 -19.06
N SER A 705 -8.74 5.74 -19.18
CA SER A 705 -9.97 6.22 -18.57
C SER A 705 -11.16 5.72 -19.38
N VAL A 706 -11.98 4.88 -18.78
CA VAL A 706 -13.15 4.27 -19.44
C VAL A 706 -14.30 5.27 -19.41
N MET A 707 -14.20 6.29 -20.26
CA MET A 707 -15.19 7.37 -20.34
C MET A 707 -16.28 7.11 -21.39
N THR A 708 -16.10 6.10 -22.24
CA THR A 708 -17.09 5.70 -23.25
C THR A 708 -17.94 4.55 -22.71
N LEU A 709 -18.91 4.88 -21.85
CA LEU A 709 -19.89 3.93 -21.34
C LEU A 709 -20.80 3.43 -22.47
N SER A 710 -20.39 2.37 -23.17
CA SER A 710 -21.29 1.62 -24.04
C SER A 710 -22.30 0.85 -23.17
N PRO A 711 -23.62 1.04 -23.34
CA PRO A 711 -24.63 0.28 -22.58
C PRO A 711 -24.65 -1.23 -22.91
N ALA A 712 -23.73 -1.70 -23.77
CA ALA A 712 -23.55 -3.10 -24.14
C ALA A 712 -22.50 -3.86 -23.31
N TYR A 713 -21.77 -3.23 -22.38
CA TYR A 713 -20.81 -3.95 -21.54
C TYR A 713 -21.51 -5.02 -20.68
N PRO A 714 -21.11 -6.31 -20.76
CA PRO A 714 -21.65 -7.35 -19.91
C PRO A 714 -21.18 -7.14 -18.46
N LYS A 715 -22.05 -7.41 -17.49
CA LYS A 715 -21.63 -7.49 -16.10
C LYS A 715 -20.70 -8.68 -15.94
N LYS A 716 -19.74 -8.61 -15.02
CA LYS A 716 -18.86 -9.75 -14.69
C LYS A 716 -19.26 -10.34 -13.34
N GLN A 717 -19.34 -11.66 -13.25
CA GLN A 717 -19.31 -12.36 -11.96
C GLN A 717 -17.85 -12.71 -11.67
N LEU A 718 -17.32 -12.21 -10.57
CA LEU A 718 -16.03 -12.63 -10.03
C LEU A 718 -16.30 -13.64 -8.93
N VAL A 719 -15.76 -14.85 -9.07
CA VAL A 719 -15.83 -15.91 -8.07
C VAL A 719 -14.40 -16.19 -7.61
N LEU A 720 -14.16 -16.03 -6.31
CA LEU A 720 -12.86 -16.24 -5.68
C LEU A 720 -13.00 -17.35 -4.65
N LYS A 721 -12.35 -18.49 -4.90
CA LYS A 721 -12.18 -19.51 -3.88
C LYS A 721 -10.90 -19.21 -3.11
N ILE A 722 -11.03 -18.79 -1.86
CA ILE A 722 -9.90 -18.56 -0.94
C ILE A 722 -9.54 -19.92 -0.32
N ILE A 723 -8.40 -20.48 -0.73
CA ILE A 723 -8.04 -21.87 -0.42
C ILE A 723 -7.22 -21.90 0.86
N SER A 724 -6.03 -21.28 0.86
CA SER A 724 -5.06 -21.37 1.95
C SER A 724 -4.15 -20.16 2.02
N GLY A 725 -3.46 -19.98 3.15
CA GLY A 725 -2.42 -18.98 3.34
C GLY A 725 -1.05 -19.65 3.48
N GLN A 726 0.01 -18.87 3.26
CA GLN A 726 1.40 -19.31 3.40
C GLN A 726 2.19 -18.24 4.15
N GLN A 727 2.89 -18.66 5.22
CA GLN A 727 3.87 -17.87 5.98
C GLN A 727 3.39 -16.47 6.37
N LEU A 728 2.15 -16.35 6.85
CA LEU A 728 1.59 -15.09 7.29
C LEU A 728 2.29 -14.65 8.60
N PRO A 729 2.91 -13.46 8.65
CA PRO A 729 3.66 -13.01 9.80
C PRO A 729 2.75 -12.56 10.96
N LYS A 730 3.32 -12.42 12.16
CA LYS A 730 2.64 -11.71 13.26
C LYS A 730 2.49 -10.23 12.90
N PRO A 731 1.39 -9.55 13.31
CA PRO A 731 1.22 -8.12 13.06
C PRO A 731 2.44 -7.30 13.54
N PRO A 732 3.02 -6.43 12.69
CA PRO A 732 4.28 -5.73 13.00
C PRO A 732 4.16 -4.75 14.17
N ASP A 733 2.95 -4.25 14.43
CA ASP A 733 2.63 -3.33 15.54
C ASP A 733 2.25 -4.06 16.84
N SER A 734 2.23 -5.40 16.85
CA SER A 734 1.95 -6.19 18.06
C SER A 734 2.99 -5.89 19.15
N MET A 735 2.54 -5.49 20.35
CA MET A 735 3.44 -5.07 21.45
C MET A 735 4.41 -6.15 21.91
N LEU A 736 4.17 -7.42 21.55
CA LEU A 736 5.02 -8.56 21.89
C LEU A 736 5.90 -9.04 20.71
N GLY A 737 5.67 -8.55 19.48
CA GLY A 737 6.38 -8.96 18.27
C GLY A 737 6.38 -10.48 18.07
N ASP A 738 7.54 -11.07 17.75
CA ASP A 738 7.74 -12.52 17.64
C ASP A 738 7.24 -13.32 18.87
N ARG A 739 7.20 -12.69 20.05
CA ARG A 739 6.72 -13.29 21.31
C ARG A 739 5.22 -13.13 21.54
N GLY A 740 4.50 -12.48 20.62
CA GLY A 740 3.04 -12.43 20.62
C GLY A 740 2.44 -13.83 20.45
N GLU A 741 1.13 -13.92 20.57
CA GLU A 741 0.40 -15.17 20.38
C GLU A 741 0.52 -15.64 18.91
N ILE A 742 0.02 -16.84 18.60
CA ILE A 742 -0.05 -17.30 17.22
C ILE A 742 -1.30 -16.66 16.61
N ILE A 743 -1.17 -16.17 15.39
CA ILE A 743 -2.25 -15.43 14.74
C ILE A 743 -3.47 -16.33 14.43
N ASP A 744 -4.65 -15.73 14.46
CA ASP A 744 -5.97 -16.30 14.13
C ASP A 744 -6.46 -15.73 12.77
N PRO A 745 -5.90 -16.13 11.60
CA PRO A 745 -6.06 -15.34 10.40
C PRO A 745 -7.38 -15.58 9.66
N PHE A 746 -7.91 -14.49 9.10
CA PHE A 746 -8.97 -14.50 8.09
C PHE A 746 -8.64 -13.56 6.93
N VAL A 747 -9.27 -13.81 5.78
CA VAL A 747 -9.12 -13.00 4.57
C VAL A 747 -10.38 -12.18 4.35
N GLU A 748 -10.25 -10.86 4.30
CA GLU A 748 -11.30 -9.93 3.83
C GLU A 748 -10.97 -9.55 2.37
N VAL A 749 -11.92 -9.73 1.46
CA VAL A 749 -11.83 -9.26 0.08
C VAL A 749 -12.74 -8.06 -0.10
N GLU A 750 -12.13 -6.92 -0.42
CA GLU A 750 -12.79 -5.65 -0.71
C GLU A 750 -12.79 -5.38 -2.21
N ILE A 751 -13.98 -5.15 -2.77
CA ILE A 751 -14.18 -4.64 -4.13
C ILE A 751 -14.27 -3.12 -4.07
N ILE A 752 -13.45 -2.43 -4.86
CA ILE A 752 -13.35 -0.97 -4.90
C ILE A 752 -13.60 -0.52 -6.35
N GLY A 753 -14.59 0.34 -6.58
CA GLY A 753 -14.96 0.73 -7.94
C GLY A 753 -16.06 1.79 -7.95
N LEU A 754 -17.06 1.61 -8.82
CA LEU A 754 -18.31 2.36 -8.73
C LEU A 754 -19.04 2.02 -7.42
N PRO A 755 -19.84 2.94 -6.84
CA PRO A 755 -20.58 2.70 -5.58
C PRO A 755 -21.50 1.47 -5.59
N VAL A 756 -21.94 1.01 -6.76
CA VAL A 756 -22.75 -0.21 -6.93
C VAL A 756 -21.93 -1.51 -6.83
N ASP A 757 -20.63 -1.44 -7.14
CA ASP A 757 -19.70 -2.58 -7.13
C ASP A 757 -18.97 -2.69 -5.79
N CYS A 758 -18.89 -1.59 -5.03
CA CYS A 758 -18.25 -1.55 -3.72
C CYS A 758 -18.93 -2.49 -2.71
N CYS A 759 -18.20 -3.55 -2.31
CA CYS A 759 -18.65 -4.53 -1.32
C CYS A 759 -17.44 -5.19 -0.64
N LYS A 760 -17.68 -5.85 0.50
CA LYS A 760 -16.69 -6.60 1.28
C LYS A 760 -17.29 -7.94 1.67
N GLU A 761 -16.55 -9.01 1.46
CA GLU A 761 -16.85 -10.35 1.97
C GLU A 761 -15.60 -10.89 2.68
N GLN A 762 -15.76 -11.79 3.64
CA GLN A 762 -14.64 -12.34 4.41
C GLN A 762 -14.79 -13.85 4.65
N THR A 763 -13.67 -14.54 4.81
CA THR A 763 -13.66 -15.94 5.23
C THR A 763 -13.99 -16.10 6.71
N ARG A 764 -14.20 -17.34 7.16
CA ARG A 764 -14.03 -17.68 8.59
C ARG A 764 -12.61 -17.40 9.08
N VAL A 765 -12.47 -17.32 10.40
CA VAL A 765 -11.20 -17.35 11.14
C VAL A 765 -10.66 -18.77 11.18
N VAL A 766 -9.33 -18.92 11.08
CA VAL A 766 -8.62 -20.17 11.35
C VAL A 766 -7.81 -19.97 12.62
N ASP A 767 -8.15 -20.70 13.67
CA ASP A 767 -7.51 -20.53 14.99
C ASP A 767 -6.05 -21.03 14.99
N ASP A 768 -5.15 -20.30 15.65
CA ASP A 768 -3.76 -20.63 15.96
C ASP A 768 -2.89 -21.09 14.76
N ASN A 769 -3.07 -20.52 13.56
CA ASN A 769 -2.26 -20.91 12.38
C ASN A 769 -2.05 -19.80 11.36
N GLY A 770 -0.91 -19.10 11.45
CA GLY A 770 -0.44 -18.21 10.39
C GLY A 770 0.46 -18.88 9.35
N PHE A 771 1.05 -20.02 9.65
CA PHE A 771 2.03 -20.65 8.76
C PHE A 771 1.41 -21.26 7.51
N ASN A 772 0.31 -22.01 7.66
CA ASN A 772 -0.40 -22.65 6.56
C ASN A 772 -1.93 -22.80 6.81
N PRO A 773 -2.65 -21.70 7.12
CA PRO A 773 -4.11 -21.76 7.33
C PRO A 773 -4.84 -22.23 6.07
N VAL A 774 -5.98 -22.91 6.25
CA VAL A 774 -6.82 -23.42 5.16
C VAL A 774 -8.27 -23.00 5.39
N TRP A 775 -8.77 -22.16 4.49
CA TRP A 775 -10.14 -21.65 4.52
C TRP A 775 -11.06 -22.46 3.62
N GLU A 776 -10.67 -22.76 2.37
CA GLU A 776 -11.49 -23.50 1.40
C GLU A 776 -12.91 -22.90 1.20
N GLU A 777 -12.99 -21.57 1.19
CA GLU A 777 -14.26 -20.81 1.10
C GLU A 777 -14.40 -20.08 -0.24
N THR A 778 -15.64 -19.91 -0.71
CA THR A 778 -15.93 -19.27 -2.00
C THR A 778 -16.70 -17.97 -1.81
N LEU A 779 -16.10 -16.86 -2.23
CA LEU A 779 -16.67 -15.52 -2.23
C LEU A 779 -17.13 -15.17 -3.67
N SER A 780 -18.26 -14.49 -3.84
CA SER A 780 -18.79 -14.13 -5.16
C SER A 780 -19.25 -12.68 -5.22
N PHE A 781 -18.80 -11.98 -6.26
CA PHE A 781 -19.02 -10.55 -6.46
C PHE A 781 -19.63 -10.31 -7.84
N THR A 782 -20.61 -9.41 -7.93
CA THR A 782 -21.23 -8.99 -9.19
C THR A 782 -20.74 -7.59 -9.56
N LEU A 783 -19.94 -7.49 -10.62
CA LEU A 783 -19.30 -6.27 -11.07
C LEU A 783 -20.05 -5.69 -12.27
N HIS A 784 -20.53 -4.46 -12.15
CA HIS A 784 -21.25 -3.72 -13.16
C HIS A 784 -20.27 -3.03 -14.12
N MET A 785 -19.21 -2.41 -13.60
CA MET A 785 -18.18 -1.77 -14.42
C MET A 785 -16.79 -2.29 -14.04
N ALA A 786 -16.55 -3.55 -14.36
CA ALA A 786 -15.33 -4.28 -13.97
C ALA A 786 -14.01 -3.58 -14.40
N GLU A 787 -14.01 -2.80 -15.49
CA GLU A 787 -12.84 -2.04 -15.96
C GLU A 787 -12.40 -0.92 -14.98
N LEU A 788 -13.29 -0.46 -14.09
CA LEU A 788 -12.98 0.50 -13.03
C LEU A 788 -12.64 -0.16 -11.68
N VAL A 789 -12.77 -1.48 -11.56
CA VAL A 789 -12.66 -2.21 -10.30
C VAL A 789 -11.20 -2.51 -9.93
N LEU A 790 -10.87 -2.25 -8.67
CA LEU A 790 -9.73 -2.82 -7.96
C LEU A 790 -10.25 -3.89 -6.98
N VAL A 791 -9.57 -5.03 -6.92
CA VAL A 791 -9.82 -6.11 -5.97
C VAL A 791 -8.71 -6.10 -4.94
N ARG A 792 -9.08 -5.96 -3.66
CA ARG A 792 -8.16 -5.81 -2.54
C ARG A 792 -8.33 -6.98 -1.58
N PHE A 793 -7.27 -7.77 -1.45
CA PHE A 793 -7.13 -8.84 -0.48
C PHE A 793 -6.48 -8.29 0.77
N LEU A 794 -7.10 -8.49 1.93
CA LEU A 794 -6.60 -8.11 3.25
C LEU A 794 -6.51 -9.35 4.13
N VAL A 795 -5.38 -9.55 4.79
CA VAL A 795 -5.22 -10.56 5.85
C VAL A 795 -5.28 -9.83 7.19
N TRP A 796 -6.14 -10.34 8.06
CA TRP A 796 -6.34 -9.85 9.42
C TRP A 796 -6.10 -10.98 10.42
N ASP A 797 -5.56 -10.62 11.58
CA ASP A 797 -5.50 -11.43 12.79
C ASP A 797 -6.75 -11.17 13.64
N HIS A 798 -7.31 -12.17 14.33
CA HIS A 798 -8.53 -12.02 15.13
C HIS A 798 -8.30 -12.10 16.64
N ASP A 799 -7.98 -10.97 17.25
CA ASP A 799 -7.84 -10.89 18.71
C ASP A 799 -9.17 -10.87 19.48
N PRO A 800 -9.20 -11.36 20.73
CA PRO A 800 -10.33 -11.17 21.66
C PRO A 800 -10.72 -9.70 21.93
N ILE A 801 -9.85 -8.74 21.58
CA ILE A 801 -10.03 -7.30 21.79
C ILE A 801 -10.32 -6.56 20.47
N GLY A 802 -10.14 -7.19 19.30
CA GLY A 802 -10.31 -6.52 18.01
C GLY A 802 -9.91 -7.36 16.79
N ARG A 803 -9.14 -6.74 15.90
CA ARG A 803 -8.45 -7.39 14.78
C ARG A 803 -7.21 -6.56 14.43
N ASP A 804 -6.08 -7.22 14.23
CA ASP A 804 -4.82 -6.58 13.87
C ASP A 804 -4.51 -6.85 12.39
N PHE A 805 -3.88 -5.86 11.73
CA PHE A 805 -3.59 -5.94 10.30
C PHE A 805 -2.30 -6.74 10.04
N VAL A 806 -2.40 -7.80 9.24
CA VAL A 806 -1.25 -8.65 8.88
C VAL A 806 -0.63 -8.21 7.56
N GLY A 807 -1.42 -8.02 6.51
CA GLY A 807 -0.92 -7.67 5.18
C GLY A 807 -2.02 -7.49 4.14
N GLN A 808 -1.68 -6.95 2.97
CA GLN A 808 -2.63 -6.74 1.87
C GLN A 808 -1.99 -6.92 0.50
N ARG A 809 -2.83 -7.18 -0.50
CA ARG A 809 -2.49 -7.03 -1.91
C ARG A 809 -3.69 -6.45 -2.64
N THR A 810 -3.47 -5.40 -3.44
CA THR A 810 -4.52 -4.82 -4.28
C THR A 810 -4.13 -4.97 -5.76
N VAL A 811 -5.09 -5.35 -6.61
CA VAL A 811 -4.89 -5.64 -8.04
C VAL A 811 -6.06 -5.08 -8.84
N ALA A 812 -5.80 -4.43 -9.98
CA ALA A 812 -6.86 -4.02 -10.89
C ALA A 812 -7.53 -5.26 -11.52
N PHE A 813 -8.86 -5.27 -11.63
CA PHE A 813 -9.61 -6.41 -12.17
C PHE A 813 -9.13 -6.82 -13.57
N SER A 814 -8.80 -5.84 -14.41
CA SER A 814 -8.24 -6.06 -15.76
C SER A 814 -6.90 -6.82 -15.75
N SER A 815 -6.18 -6.81 -14.63
CA SER A 815 -4.89 -7.49 -14.46
C SER A 815 -4.97 -8.75 -13.60
N LEU A 816 -6.18 -9.23 -13.24
CA LEU A 816 -6.36 -10.50 -12.54
C LEU A 816 -6.31 -11.68 -13.53
N MET A 817 -5.47 -12.67 -13.23
CA MET A 817 -5.43 -13.93 -13.96
C MET A 817 -6.44 -14.95 -13.42
N PRO A 818 -7.18 -15.69 -14.27
CA PRO A 818 -8.05 -16.79 -13.86
C PRO A 818 -7.24 -18.04 -13.47
N GLY A 819 -7.87 -19.01 -12.82
CA GLY A 819 -7.25 -20.27 -12.40
C GLY A 819 -6.64 -20.23 -10.99
N TYR A 820 -5.75 -21.16 -10.69
CA TYR A 820 -5.11 -21.30 -9.38
C TYR A 820 -3.91 -20.37 -9.25
N ARG A 821 -3.99 -19.37 -8.37
CA ARG A 821 -3.03 -18.25 -8.28
C ARG A 821 -2.54 -18.01 -6.86
N HIS A 822 -1.30 -17.56 -6.75
CA HIS A 822 -0.78 -16.94 -5.52
C HIS A 822 -1.00 -15.43 -5.54
N VAL A 823 -1.57 -14.92 -4.45
CA VAL A 823 -1.66 -13.50 -4.10
C VAL A 823 -0.55 -13.20 -3.11
N TYR A 824 0.61 -12.75 -3.58
CA TYR A 824 1.70 -12.30 -2.70
C TYR A 824 1.35 -10.97 -2.02
N LEU A 825 1.58 -10.87 -0.71
CA LEU A 825 1.26 -9.67 0.07
C LEU A 825 2.33 -8.59 -0.12
N GLU A 826 1.89 -7.33 -0.27
CA GLU A 826 2.77 -6.19 -0.55
C GLU A 826 3.70 -5.92 0.64
N GLY A 827 5.02 -5.93 0.38
CA GLY A 827 6.05 -5.66 1.38
C GLY A 827 6.40 -6.85 2.29
N LEU A 828 5.81 -8.03 2.08
CA LEU A 828 6.07 -9.23 2.89
C LEU A 828 6.67 -10.34 2.03
N THR A 829 7.91 -10.71 2.33
CA THR A 829 8.62 -11.80 1.63
C THR A 829 7.97 -13.16 1.92
N GLU A 830 7.79 -13.99 0.89
CA GLU A 830 7.09 -15.30 0.88
C GLU A 830 5.60 -15.33 1.30
N ALA A 831 5.13 -14.38 2.11
CA ALA A 831 3.75 -14.35 2.60
C ALA A 831 2.73 -14.22 1.46
N SER A 832 1.83 -15.19 1.33
CA SER A 832 0.83 -15.21 0.24
C SER A 832 -0.47 -15.92 0.62
N ILE A 833 -1.49 -15.68 -0.20
CA ILE A 833 -2.77 -16.39 -0.18
C ILE A 833 -2.88 -17.19 -1.49
N PHE A 834 -3.17 -18.48 -1.41
CA PHE A 834 -3.51 -19.29 -2.57
C PHE A 834 -5.01 -19.26 -2.82
N ILE A 835 -5.40 -18.93 -4.05
CA ILE A 835 -6.80 -18.77 -4.46
C ILE A 835 -7.08 -19.47 -5.79
N HIS A 836 -8.35 -19.73 -6.09
CA HIS A 836 -8.81 -20.01 -7.44
C HIS A 836 -9.72 -18.87 -7.92
N VAL A 837 -9.40 -18.29 -9.08
CA VAL A 837 -10.10 -17.14 -9.69
C VAL A 837 -10.94 -17.63 -10.85
N THR A 838 -12.22 -17.28 -10.87
CA THR A 838 -13.11 -17.55 -12.00
C THR A 838 -13.92 -16.30 -12.34
N VAL A 839 -14.04 -16.02 -13.64
CA VAL A 839 -14.79 -14.87 -14.17
C VAL A 839 -15.84 -15.40 -15.15
N HIS A 840 -17.09 -14.93 -15.00
CA HIS A 840 -18.20 -15.23 -15.89
C HIS A 840 -18.87 -13.97 -16.39
N ASP A 841 -19.45 -14.01 -17.59
CA ASP A 841 -20.18 -12.89 -18.17
C ASP A 841 -21.68 -13.04 -17.88
N ILE A 842 -22.27 -12.05 -17.21
CA ILE A 842 -23.70 -11.97 -16.90
C ILE A 842 -24.35 -10.94 -17.82
N TYR A 843 -25.28 -11.41 -18.64
CA TYR A 843 -26.12 -10.59 -19.50
C TYR A 843 -27.45 -10.23 -18.80
N GLY A 844 -27.74 -8.94 -18.67
CA GLY A 844 -28.96 -8.45 -18.05
C GLY A 844 -29.18 -6.96 -18.28
N LYS A 845 -30.44 -6.48 -18.22
CA LYS A 845 -30.77 -5.08 -18.50
C LYS A 845 -30.12 -4.13 -17.49
N TRP A 846 -29.33 -3.19 -18.00
CA TRP A 846 -28.84 -2.03 -17.24
C TRP A 846 -30.01 -1.12 -16.81
N SER A 847 -29.95 -0.59 -15.58
CA SER A 847 -30.86 0.45 -15.10
C SER A 847 -30.09 1.75 -14.89
N PRO A 848 -30.45 2.86 -15.55
CA PRO A 848 -29.74 4.15 -15.40
C PRO A 848 -29.73 4.72 -13.97
N LEU A 849 -30.63 4.26 -13.08
CA LEU A 849 -30.74 4.73 -11.70
C LEU A 849 -29.53 4.38 -10.81
N VAL A 850 -28.65 3.50 -11.29
CA VAL A 850 -27.47 3.00 -10.58
C VAL A 850 -26.37 4.07 -10.39
N LEU A 851 -26.35 5.12 -11.22
CA LEU A 851 -25.40 6.24 -11.08
C LEU A 851 -25.79 7.26 -9.99
N ASN A 852 -26.96 7.11 -9.36
CA ASN A 852 -27.41 8.05 -8.32
C ASN A 852 -26.90 7.61 -6.92
N PRO A 853 -26.13 8.43 -6.18
CA PRO A 853 -25.68 8.12 -4.83
C PRO A 853 -26.80 7.76 -3.84
N SER A 854 -28.03 8.20 -4.10
CA SER A 854 -29.22 7.87 -3.31
C SER A 854 -29.59 6.37 -3.37
N TYR A 855 -29.21 5.67 -4.44
CA TYR A 855 -29.48 4.23 -4.58
C TYR A 855 -28.63 3.40 -3.59
N THR A 856 -27.42 3.88 -3.28
CA THR A 856 -26.50 3.28 -2.31
C THR A 856 -27.10 3.18 -0.90
N ILE A 857 -27.93 4.15 -0.49
CA ILE A 857 -28.59 4.15 0.83
C ILE A 857 -29.55 2.97 0.98
N MET A 858 -30.30 2.63 -0.08
CA MET A 858 -31.19 1.45 -0.08
C MET A 858 -30.41 0.14 -0.01
N HIS A 859 -29.24 0.07 -0.63
CA HIS A 859 -28.40 -1.15 -0.64
C HIS A 859 -27.65 -1.37 0.69
N PHE A 860 -27.06 -0.32 1.27
CA PHE A 860 -26.42 -0.38 2.59
C PHE A 860 -27.42 -0.72 3.72
N LEU A 861 -28.66 -0.24 3.62
CA LEU A 861 -29.74 -0.62 4.55
C LEU A 861 -30.27 -2.04 4.33
N GLY A 862 -30.01 -2.64 3.17
CA GLY A 862 -30.35 -4.02 2.83
C GLY A 862 -29.29 -5.03 3.30
N ALA A 863 -28.01 -4.74 3.09
CA ALA A 863 -26.89 -5.64 3.41
C ALA A 863 -26.82 -6.02 4.91
N ASN A 864 -27.25 -5.13 5.81
CA ASN A 864 -27.22 -5.35 7.26
C ASN A 864 -28.45 -6.09 7.85
N LYS A 865 -29.30 -6.74 7.03
CA LYS A 865 -30.52 -7.43 7.51
C LYS A 865 -30.64 -8.90 7.13
N GLY A 866 -29.61 -9.67 7.45
CA GLY A 866 -29.66 -11.14 7.54
C GLY A 866 -30.49 -11.71 8.70
N ARG A 867 -31.63 -11.10 9.09
CA ARG A 867 -32.63 -11.71 10.00
C ARG A 867 -34.06 -11.36 9.60
N GLN A 868 -34.91 -12.39 9.63
CA GLN A 868 -36.31 -12.43 9.19
C GLN A 868 -37.14 -11.14 9.39
N LEU A 869 -37.79 -10.68 8.31
CA LEU A 869 -39.03 -9.91 8.39
C LEU A 869 -40.01 -10.35 7.28
N ARG A 870 -41.11 -10.99 7.69
CA ARG A 870 -42.30 -11.17 6.85
C ARG A 870 -43.12 -9.87 6.88
N GLY A 871 -43.64 -9.45 5.72
CA GLY A 871 -44.41 -8.22 5.55
C GLY A 871 -43.50 -7.04 5.17
N PHE A 872 -43.83 -6.21 4.18
CA PHE A 872 -45.16 -5.86 3.69
C PHE A 872 -45.31 -6.09 2.17
N ARG A 873 -46.37 -6.83 1.76
CA ARG A 873 -46.96 -6.67 0.42
C ARG A 873 -48.02 -5.57 0.54
N GLY A 874 -47.88 -4.50 -0.22
CA GLY A 874 -48.89 -3.45 -0.24
C GLY A 874 -48.45 -2.21 -0.98
N LEU A 875 -48.63 -2.20 -2.31
CA LEU A 875 -49.17 -1.12 -3.14
C LEU A 875 -49.12 -1.59 -4.62
N PHE A 876 -50.09 -1.14 -5.42
CA PHE A 876 -50.30 -1.50 -6.83
C PHE A 876 -50.63 -2.98 -7.14
N ASN A 877 -51.92 -3.34 -7.05
CA ASN A 877 -52.67 -3.41 -8.30
C ASN A 877 -54.20 -3.31 -8.09
N ARG A 878 -54.87 -2.63 -9.03
CA ARG A 878 -56.34 -2.59 -9.15
C ARG A 878 -56.79 -3.78 -10.00
N THR A 879 -57.70 -4.60 -9.48
CA THR A 879 -58.84 -5.16 -10.22
C THR A 879 -59.80 -5.80 -9.23
N SER A 880 -61.10 -5.53 -9.37
CA SER A 880 -62.16 -6.13 -8.55
C SER A 880 -63.27 -6.65 -9.45
N LYS A 881 -63.76 -7.87 -9.16
CA LYS A 881 -65.19 -8.28 -9.03
C LYS A 881 -65.41 -9.78 -9.25
N SER A 882 -65.72 -10.48 -8.14
CA SER A 882 -66.69 -11.59 -8.01
C SER A 882 -66.52 -12.14 -6.58
N THR A 883 -67.44 -11.97 -5.61
CA THR A 883 -68.68 -12.77 -5.39
C THR A 883 -68.46 -14.26 -5.71
N VAL A 884 -68.59 -15.21 -4.79
CA VAL A 884 -69.82 -15.59 -4.04
C VAL A 884 -69.46 -16.33 -2.72
N ASP A 885 -70.36 -16.25 -1.73
CA ASP A 885 -70.70 -17.09 -0.53
C ASP A 885 -69.83 -18.33 -0.13
N ALA A 886 -69.84 -18.86 1.11
CA ALA A 886 -70.72 -18.68 2.27
C ALA A 886 -70.04 -19.04 3.62
N HIS A 887 -70.61 -18.54 4.72
CA HIS A 887 -70.92 -19.20 6.03
C HIS A 887 -70.47 -20.66 6.29
N SER A 888 -70.15 -21.13 7.51
CA SER A 888 -70.11 -20.53 8.86
C SER A 888 -69.58 -21.55 9.89
N GLY A 889 -68.95 -21.11 11.00
CA GLY A 889 -68.49 -22.04 12.07
C GLY A 889 -67.83 -21.36 13.28
N VAL A 890 -68.65 -20.73 14.14
CA VAL A 890 -68.29 -20.02 15.39
C VAL A 890 -68.99 -20.82 16.52
N PRO A 891 -68.44 -21.05 17.76
CA PRO A 891 -68.26 -19.96 18.73
C PRO A 891 -67.20 -20.06 19.89
N LEU A 892 -66.59 -18.91 20.16
CA LEU A 892 -66.44 -18.19 21.46
C LEU A 892 -66.19 -18.93 22.80
N ARG A 893 -64.97 -18.69 23.33
CA ARG A 893 -64.62 -18.16 24.69
C ARG A 893 -65.39 -18.62 25.95
N LYS A 894 -64.63 -19.12 26.95
CA LYS A 894 -64.51 -18.56 28.33
C LYS A 894 -63.38 -19.23 29.17
N ARG A 895 -62.61 -18.39 29.92
CA ARG A 895 -62.06 -18.50 31.32
C ARG A 895 -61.83 -19.93 31.95
N SER A 896 -60.83 -20.23 32.81
CA SER A 896 -59.87 -19.43 33.63
C SER A 896 -59.02 -20.32 34.58
N ILE A 897 -57.76 -19.91 34.96
CA ILE A 897 -56.91 -20.43 36.09
C ILE A 897 -56.43 -21.90 35.93
N SER A 898 -55.27 -22.44 36.37
CA SER A 898 -54.12 -22.10 37.24
C SER A 898 -52.79 -22.63 36.61
N ASP A 899 -51.72 -22.98 37.35
CA ASP A 899 -50.62 -22.14 37.89
C ASP A 899 -49.35 -23.03 38.12
N HIS A 900 -48.24 -22.48 38.64
CA HIS A 900 -47.02 -23.15 39.16
C HIS A 900 -46.09 -23.89 38.13
N LEU A 901 -44.75 -23.90 38.24
CA LEU A 901 -43.80 -23.28 39.18
C LEU A 901 -42.38 -23.25 38.53
N LEU A 902 -41.65 -22.13 38.56
CA LEU A 902 -40.30 -21.99 39.19
C LEU A 902 -39.61 -20.62 38.99
N ARG A 903 -38.84 -20.24 40.03
CA ARG A 903 -38.06 -19.00 40.26
C ARG A 903 -36.63 -19.10 39.65
N ARG A 904 -35.75 -18.08 39.59
CA ARG A 904 -35.80 -16.58 39.52
C ARG A 904 -34.33 -16.08 39.29
N THR A 905 -34.15 -15.15 38.34
CA THR A 905 -33.50 -13.80 38.42
C THR A 905 -32.48 -13.45 39.54
N ALA A 906 -31.53 -12.51 39.42
CA ALA A 906 -30.90 -11.78 38.28
C ALA A 906 -29.84 -10.74 38.79
N SER A 907 -28.99 -10.23 37.88
CA SER A 907 -28.49 -8.83 37.74
C SER A 907 -27.56 -8.11 38.76
N ALA A 908 -26.38 -7.73 38.22
CA ALA A 908 -25.74 -6.38 38.20
C ALA A 908 -24.85 -5.85 39.38
N PRO A 909 -23.72 -5.13 39.09
CA PRO A 909 -22.76 -4.63 40.10
C PRO A 909 -22.62 -3.08 40.20
N ALA A 910 -22.05 -2.57 41.32
CA ALA A 910 -21.53 -1.18 41.45
C ALA A 910 -20.41 -1.02 42.52
N LYS A 911 -19.66 0.10 42.44
CA LYS A 911 -18.33 0.35 43.05
C LYS A 911 -18.33 0.97 44.49
N GLY A 912 -17.24 0.76 45.25
CA GLY A 912 -16.87 1.50 46.49
C GLY A 912 -15.37 1.38 46.84
N ARG A 913 -14.74 2.34 47.56
CA ARG A 913 -13.24 2.46 47.68
C ARG A 913 -12.77 3.13 48.98
N LYS A 914 -11.52 2.82 49.45
CA LYS A 914 -10.66 3.45 50.53
C LYS A 914 -10.65 2.68 51.89
N LYS A 915 -9.57 2.64 52.73
CA LYS A 915 -8.21 3.25 52.74
C LYS A 915 -7.23 2.63 53.81
N THR A 916 -5.90 2.55 53.50
CA THR A 916 -4.68 2.61 54.41
C THR A 916 -4.48 1.57 55.56
N LYS A 917 -3.26 1.18 56.02
CA LYS A 917 -2.02 1.95 56.35
C LYS A 917 -0.74 1.07 56.59
N MET A 918 0.44 1.45 56.04
CA MET A 918 1.89 1.17 56.39
C MET A 918 2.44 -0.26 56.68
N GLY A 919 3.73 -0.58 56.41
CA GLY A 919 4.85 0.17 55.78
C GLY A 919 6.26 -0.51 55.84
N LEU A 920 7.31 0.17 55.31
CA LEU A 920 8.80 -0.11 55.33
C LEU A 920 9.29 -1.30 54.45
N SER A 921 10.29 -1.22 53.53
CA SER A 921 11.71 -0.76 53.51
C SER A 921 12.66 -1.70 54.30
N GLU A 922 13.88 -2.10 53.88
CA GLU A 922 14.89 -1.51 52.97
C GLU A 922 16.04 -2.51 52.60
N ALA A 923 16.93 -2.18 51.63
CA ALA A 923 18.28 -2.76 51.31
C ALA A 923 18.43 -4.27 50.94
N ALA A 924 19.26 -4.77 49.99
CA ALA A 924 20.48 -4.36 49.25
C ALA A 924 21.84 -4.85 49.84
N SER A 925 22.78 -5.20 48.93
CA SER A 925 24.19 -5.70 49.15
C SER A 925 24.31 -7.16 49.64
N ASP A 926 25.37 -7.95 49.37
CA ASP A 926 26.49 -7.81 48.41
C ASP A 926 27.18 -9.18 48.09
N ARG A 927 27.93 -9.22 46.98
CA ARG A 927 29.13 -10.02 46.62
C ARG A 927 29.49 -11.40 47.27
N LYS A 928 29.56 -12.39 46.36
CA LYS A 928 30.73 -13.25 45.97
C LYS A 928 31.37 -14.30 46.92
N ASN A 929 31.69 -15.43 46.27
CA ASN A 929 32.77 -16.41 46.53
C ASN A 929 32.59 -17.30 47.79
N SER A 930 33.03 -18.57 47.83
CA SER A 930 33.88 -19.37 46.92
C SER A 930 33.63 -20.89 47.07
N THR A 931 33.81 -21.64 45.97
CA THR A 931 34.32 -23.03 45.83
C THR A 931 34.29 -24.01 47.02
N VAL A 932 33.88 -25.27 46.76
CA VAL A 932 34.69 -26.52 46.85
C VAL A 932 33.75 -27.76 46.82
N ASP A 933 34.02 -28.66 45.87
CA ASP A 933 33.54 -30.06 45.76
C ASP A 933 34.46 -30.97 46.64
N PRO A 934 34.21 -32.27 46.96
CA PRO A 934 33.23 -33.18 46.37
C PRO A 934 32.62 -34.28 47.30
N GLN A 935 31.94 -35.24 46.67
CA GLN A 935 31.89 -36.69 47.00
C GLN A 935 31.07 -37.24 48.20
N ALA A 936 30.21 -38.20 47.80
CA ALA A 936 30.16 -39.60 48.27
C ALA A 936 29.16 -40.07 49.37
N VAL A 937 28.17 -40.84 48.88
CA VAL A 937 27.91 -42.27 49.21
C VAL A 937 27.28 -42.67 50.57
N GLN A 938 26.10 -43.33 50.46
CA GLN A 938 25.50 -44.31 51.41
C GLN A 938 24.99 -43.79 52.79
N ALA A 939 23.98 -44.40 53.45
CA ALA A 939 22.99 -45.44 53.04
C ALA A 939 21.84 -45.53 54.08
N THR A 940 20.73 -46.18 53.69
CA THR A 940 19.79 -46.99 54.52
C THR A 940 19.26 -46.41 55.84
N HIS A 941 17.93 -46.32 56.05
CA HIS A 941 17.09 -47.45 56.49
C HIS A 941 15.59 -47.10 56.33
N SER A 942 14.79 -47.89 55.60
CA SER A 942 13.82 -48.93 56.07
C SER A 942 12.64 -48.43 56.91
N ALA A 943 11.39 -48.91 56.81
CA ALA A 943 10.63 -49.78 55.88
C ALA A 943 9.12 -49.61 56.27
N VAL A 944 8.08 -49.96 55.50
CA VAL A 944 7.39 -51.28 55.36
C VAL A 944 6.09 -50.96 54.55
N GLU A 945 5.85 -51.49 53.34
CA GLU A 945 5.11 -52.74 53.01
C GLU A 945 3.59 -52.66 53.30
N ARG A 946 2.62 -52.79 52.36
CA ARG A 946 2.09 -53.97 51.58
C ARG A 946 0.89 -53.49 50.70
N ARG A 947 0.34 -54.15 49.66
CA ARG A 947 0.51 -55.48 49.02
C ARG A 947 -0.06 -55.52 47.58
N VAL A 948 0.33 -56.55 46.82
CA VAL A 948 -0.06 -56.99 45.43
C VAL A 948 -0.59 -58.46 45.56
N PRO A 949 -1.29 -59.19 44.62
CA PRO A 949 -1.32 -59.15 43.12
C PRO A 949 -2.73 -59.50 42.52
N PRO A 950 -2.96 -60.25 41.40
CA PRO A 950 -2.18 -60.59 40.18
C PRO A 950 -2.90 -60.43 38.79
N ARG A 951 -2.17 -60.68 37.68
CA ARG A 951 -2.68 -60.93 36.28
C ARG A 951 -3.01 -62.43 36.04
N PRO A 952 -3.54 -62.87 34.86
CA PRO A 952 -2.67 -63.45 33.79
C PRO A 952 -3.22 -63.20 32.32
N PRO A 953 -2.99 -63.98 31.20
CA PRO A 953 -2.40 -63.39 29.96
C PRO A 953 -2.97 -63.81 28.55
N LEU A 954 -2.45 -63.13 27.49
CA LEU A 954 -2.16 -63.55 26.08
C LEU A 954 -3.13 -64.41 25.21
N GLN A 955 -3.36 -63.98 23.94
CA GLN A 955 -3.36 -64.85 22.73
C GLN A 955 -3.23 -64.07 21.38
N HIS A 956 -3.02 -64.79 20.27
CA HIS A 956 -2.52 -64.31 18.96
C HIS A 956 -3.59 -64.20 17.83
N ARG A 957 -3.33 -63.29 16.84
CA ARG A 957 -3.60 -63.28 15.36
C ARG A 957 -4.65 -64.25 14.72
N PRO A 958 -5.37 -63.85 13.62
CA PRO A 958 -4.74 -63.59 12.30
C PRO A 958 -5.41 -62.49 11.42
N ALA A 959 -5.03 -62.42 10.13
CA ALA A 959 -5.42 -61.39 9.15
C ALA A 959 -6.18 -61.98 7.96
N SER A 960 -7.07 -61.19 7.30
CA SER A 960 -7.36 -61.19 5.84
C SER A 960 -8.64 -60.40 5.47
N MET A 961 -8.48 -59.34 4.65
CA MET A 961 -9.24 -58.90 3.43
C MET A 961 -10.80 -59.04 3.30
N PRO A 962 -11.46 -58.53 2.22
CA PRO A 962 -12.63 -57.65 2.36
C PRO A 962 -13.96 -58.29 1.90
N LEU A 963 -15.08 -57.57 2.04
CA LEU A 963 -16.34 -57.93 1.39
C LEU A 963 -17.01 -56.74 0.67
N GLU A 964 -16.94 -56.77 -0.66
CA GLU A 964 -18.04 -56.28 -1.50
C GLU A 964 -19.28 -57.21 -1.37
N LYS A 965 -20.41 -56.76 -1.94
CA LYS A 965 -21.63 -57.53 -2.27
C LYS A 965 -22.61 -57.89 -1.15
N LEU A 966 -23.50 -56.93 -0.90
CA LEU A 966 -24.97 -57.11 -0.94
C LEU A 966 -25.54 -55.71 -1.23
N LEU A 967 -26.12 -55.42 -2.40
CA LEU A 967 -27.09 -56.19 -3.17
C LEU A 967 -26.79 -56.20 -4.68
N GLN A 968 -27.03 -57.34 -5.33
CA GLN A 968 -27.06 -57.46 -6.79
C GLN A 968 -28.30 -58.29 -7.18
N GLY A 969 -29.12 -57.75 -8.09
CA GLY A 969 -30.35 -58.38 -8.58
C GLY A 969 -31.35 -57.32 -9.10
N ALA A 970 -31.88 -57.39 -10.32
CA ALA A 970 -31.64 -58.39 -11.37
C ALA A 970 -32.05 -57.85 -12.76
N LEU A 971 -31.37 -58.35 -13.82
CA LEU A 971 -31.80 -58.45 -15.23
C LEU A 971 -32.10 -57.13 -16.02
N ALA A 972 -31.91 -56.98 -17.34
CA ALA A 972 -31.04 -57.52 -18.42
C ALA A 972 -31.79 -57.35 -19.77
N LEU A 973 -31.06 -57.30 -20.91
CA LEU A 973 -31.54 -57.28 -22.31
C LEU A 973 -32.15 -55.93 -22.77
N SER A 974 -32.00 -55.45 -24.02
CA SER A 974 -31.45 -56.05 -25.27
C SER A 974 -30.96 -54.98 -26.28
N SER A 975 -30.01 -55.35 -27.14
CA SER A 975 -29.68 -54.66 -28.43
C SER A 975 -30.71 -55.01 -29.52
N PRO A 976 -30.75 -54.33 -30.69
CA PRO A 976 -29.90 -54.80 -31.80
C PRO A 976 -29.44 -53.75 -32.86
N ASN A 977 -28.58 -54.27 -33.74
CA ASN A 977 -27.83 -53.78 -34.91
C ASN A 977 -28.53 -52.95 -36.02
N GLN A 978 -27.67 -52.19 -36.72
CA GLN A 978 -27.49 -52.01 -38.19
C GLN A 978 -28.68 -51.89 -39.18
N GLU A 979 -28.60 -50.87 -40.04
CA GLU A 979 -28.72 -50.96 -41.51
C GLU A 979 -28.15 -49.69 -42.20
N GLY A 980 -27.69 -49.79 -43.47
CA GLY A 980 -27.32 -48.69 -44.38
C GLY A 980 -27.88 -48.99 -45.80
N PRO A 981 -27.39 -48.44 -46.94
CA PRO A 981 -26.35 -47.40 -47.20
C PRO A 981 -26.73 -46.35 -48.31
N ASP A 982 -25.74 -45.55 -48.78
CA ASP A 982 -25.58 -44.94 -50.15
C ASP A 982 -26.43 -43.70 -50.60
N PRO A 983 -26.06 -42.94 -51.67
CA PRO A 983 -24.73 -42.34 -51.97
C PRO A 983 -24.73 -40.91 -52.64
N GLY A 984 -23.53 -40.30 -52.76
CA GLY A 984 -23.15 -39.31 -53.80
C GLY A 984 -23.39 -37.82 -53.51
N ALA A 985 -22.72 -36.85 -54.16
CA ALA A 985 -21.48 -36.86 -54.98
C ALA A 985 -20.98 -35.40 -55.16
N ASP A 986 -19.67 -35.19 -55.33
CA ASP A 986 -18.96 -33.99 -55.88
C ASP A 986 -19.28 -32.58 -55.29
N THR A 987 -18.42 -31.57 -55.29
CA THR A 987 -17.22 -31.27 -56.10
C THR A 987 -16.27 -30.33 -55.34
N MET A 988 -15.01 -30.22 -55.79
CA MET A 988 -14.08 -29.14 -55.41
C MET A 988 -14.57 -27.75 -55.86
N VAL A 989 -14.05 -26.67 -55.24
CA VAL A 989 -13.26 -25.58 -55.88
C VAL A 989 -12.85 -24.53 -54.84
N GLU A 990 -11.71 -23.90 -55.09
CA GLU A 990 -10.98 -22.93 -54.26
C GLU A 990 -11.70 -21.59 -54.04
N ASN A 991 -11.54 -20.99 -52.85
CA ASN A 991 -10.69 -19.81 -52.59
C ASN A 991 -10.57 -19.53 -51.08
#